data_AF-L9KQX2-F1
#
_entry.id   AF-L9KQX2-F1
#
_cell.length_a   1.000
_cell.length_b   1.000
_cell.length_c   1.000
_cell.angle_alpha   90.00
_cell.angle_beta   90.00
_cell.angle_gamma   90.00
#
_symmetry.space_group_name_H-M   'P 1'
#
loop_
_entity.id
_entity.type
_entity.pdbx_description
1 polymer ?
#
loop_
_entity_poly.entity_id
_entity_poly.type
_entity_poly.pdbx_seq_one_letter_code
_entity_poly.pdbx_strand_id
1 'polypeptide(L)'
;MRSYKQIQFADDMQEFTKFPTKTGRRSLSRSISQSSTDSYSSDMSALISLRKRAQGEKPLAGAKIVGCTHITAQTAVLIETLCALGAQCRWSACNIYSTQNEVAAALAEAGVAVFAWKGESEDDFWWCIDRCVNMDGWQANMILDDGGDLTHWVYKKYPNVFKKIRGIVEESVTGVHRLYQLSKAGKLCVPAMNVNDSVTKQKFDNLYCCRESILDGLKRTTDVMFGGKQVVVCGYGEVGKGCCAALKALGAIVYITEIDPICALQACMDGFRVVKLNEVIRQVDVVITCTGNKNVVTREHLDRMKNSCIVCNMGHSNTEIDVTSLRTPELTWERVRSQVDHVIWPDGKRVVLLAEGRLLNLSCSTVPTFVLSITATTQALALIELYNAPEGRYKQDVYLLPKKMDEYVASLHLPSFDAHLTELTDDQAKYLGLNKNGPFKPNYYRLNKWKTSQGYSESPDLEFEYADTDKWAAELSELYSYTEGPEFLMNRKCFEEDFRIHVTDKKWTELDTNQHRTHAMRLLDGLEVTAREKRLKVARAILYVAQGTFGECSSEAEVQSWMRYNVFLLLEVGTFHALVELLNMEIDNSAACSSAVRKPAISLADSTDLRVLLNIMYLIVETVHQECEGDKAEWRTMRQTFRAELGSPLYNNEPFAIMLFGMVTKFCSGHAPHFPMKKVLLLLWKTVLCTLGGFEELQSMKAEKRTMLGLPPLPEDSIKVIRNMRAASPPASASDLIEQQQKRGRREHKALIKQDNLDAFNERDPYKADDSREDEEENDDDNSLEGETFPLERDEVMPPPLQHPQTDRLTCPKGLPWAPKVREKDIEMFLESSRSKFIGYTLGSDTNTVVGLPRPIHESIKTLKQHKYTSIAEVQAQMEEEYLRSPLSGIALLKILLAAAPTSKAKTDSINILADVLPEEMPTTVLQSMKLGVDVNRHKEVIVKAISAVLLLLLKHFKLNHVYQFEYMAQHLVFANCIPLILKFFNQNIMSYITAKNSISVLDYPHCVVHELPELTAESLEAGDNNQFCWRNLFSCINLLRILNKLTKWKHSRTMMLVVFKSAPILKRALKVKQAMMQLYVLKLLKVQTKYLGRQWRKSNMKTMSAIYQKVRHRLNDDWAYGNDLDARPWDFQAEECALRANIERFNARRYDRAHSNPDFLPVDNCLQSVLGQRVDLPEDFQMNYDLWLEREVFSKPISWEELLQ
;
A
#
# COMPACT_ATOMS: atom_id res chain seq x y z
N MET A 1 -32.59 61.76 17.67
CA MET A 1 -33.35 61.49 16.42
C MET A 1 -33.05 60.07 15.98
N ARG A 2 -33.90 59.10 16.32
CA ARG A 2 -33.81 57.70 15.87
C ARG A 2 -34.96 57.46 14.90
N SER A 3 -34.64 57.33 13.61
CA SER A 3 -35.61 57.06 12.55
C SER A 3 -35.47 55.60 12.10
N TYR A 4 -36.56 54.87 12.32
CA TYR A 4 -37.05 53.66 11.65
C TYR A 4 -36.08 52.86 10.75
N LYS A 5 -35.73 51.65 11.21
CA LYS A 5 -35.52 50.48 10.34
C LYS A 5 -36.44 49.35 10.83
N GLN A 6 -37.66 49.39 10.31
CA GLN A 6 -38.66 48.34 10.40
C GLN A 6 -38.59 47.60 9.06
N ILE A 7 -38.16 46.34 9.05
CA ILE A 7 -38.46 45.42 7.96
C ILE A 7 -39.54 44.49 8.50
N GLN A 8 -40.79 44.92 8.33
CA GLN A 8 -41.97 44.07 8.43
C GLN A 8 -42.12 43.34 7.09
N PHE A 9 -42.06 42.01 7.12
CA PHE A 9 -42.58 41.15 6.05
C PHE A 9 -43.81 40.43 6.62
N ALA A 10 -44.92 41.14 6.68
CA ALA A 10 -46.27 40.61 6.80
C ALA A 10 -47.21 41.78 6.47
N ASP A 11 -48.19 41.54 5.62
CA ASP A 11 -49.24 42.48 5.19
C ASP A 11 -48.82 43.51 4.13
N ASP A 12 -48.76 43.04 2.87
CA ASP A 12 -49.59 43.56 1.78
C ASP A 12 -49.15 42.95 0.44
N MET A 13 -49.99 42.05 -0.09
CA MET A 13 -49.99 41.70 -1.50
C MET A 13 -50.47 42.93 -2.28
N GLN A 14 -49.72 43.33 -3.31
CA GLN A 14 -49.98 44.42 -4.27
C GLN A 14 -49.30 45.77 -3.93
N GLU A 15 -48.03 45.94 -4.33
CA GLU A 15 -47.48 47.16 -4.95
C GLU A 15 -45.94 47.09 -4.99
N PHE A 16 -45.39 46.38 -5.98
CA PHE A 16 -43.97 46.48 -6.33
C PHE A 16 -43.79 46.45 -7.85
N THR A 17 -44.31 47.49 -8.53
CA THR A 17 -44.06 47.72 -9.95
C THR A 17 -43.37 49.04 -10.27
N LYS A 18 -43.13 49.96 -9.33
CA LYS A 18 -42.50 51.26 -9.67
C LYS A 18 -41.61 51.81 -8.54
N PHE A 19 -40.29 51.63 -8.67
CA PHE A 19 -39.24 52.68 -8.70
C PHE A 19 -37.85 52.10 -8.37
N PRO A 20 -36.75 52.59 -9.01
CA PRO A 20 -35.47 51.91 -9.08
C PRO A 20 -34.40 52.55 -8.18
N THR A 21 -33.64 51.75 -7.43
CA THR A 21 -32.39 52.18 -6.78
C THR A 21 -31.24 51.20 -7.04
N LYS A 22 -30.10 51.81 -7.36
CA LYS A 22 -28.84 51.25 -7.84
C LYS A 22 -28.23 50.20 -6.89
N THR A 23 -28.30 48.93 -7.28
CA THR A 23 -27.19 47.95 -7.34
C THR A 23 -27.74 46.75 -8.09
N GLY A 24 -27.17 46.44 -9.26
CA GLY A 24 -27.66 45.38 -10.13
C GLY A 24 -27.54 43.99 -9.47
N ARG A 25 -28.46 43.10 -9.87
CA ARG A 25 -28.53 41.64 -9.62
C ARG A 25 -29.52 41.15 -8.55
N ARG A 26 -30.81 41.48 -8.70
CA ARG A 26 -31.93 40.75 -8.06
C ARG A 26 -32.30 39.42 -8.74
N SER A 27 -31.87 39.20 -10.00
CA SER A 27 -32.17 37.97 -10.75
C SER A 27 -31.16 36.84 -10.53
N LEU A 28 -29.92 37.15 -10.10
CA LEU A 28 -28.89 36.14 -9.84
C LEU A 28 -28.98 35.49 -8.45
N SER A 29 -29.56 36.16 -7.45
CA SER A 29 -29.70 35.60 -6.10
C SER A 29 -30.67 34.43 -6.05
N ARG A 30 -31.83 34.52 -6.74
CA ARG A 30 -32.82 33.45 -6.85
C ARG A 30 -32.28 32.19 -7.51
N SER A 31 -31.54 32.35 -8.61
CA SER A 31 -30.98 31.21 -9.34
C SER A 31 -29.84 30.53 -8.58
N ILE A 32 -29.03 31.29 -7.83
CA ILE A 32 -27.89 30.74 -7.08
C ILE A 32 -28.35 30.10 -5.77
N SER A 33 -29.32 30.68 -5.04
CA SER A 33 -29.77 30.14 -3.75
C SER A 33 -30.60 28.87 -3.90
N GLN A 34 -31.61 28.84 -4.78
CA GLN A 34 -32.40 27.63 -5.03
C GLN A 34 -31.56 26.50 -5.65
N SER A 35 -30.66 26.82 -6.59
CA SER A 35 -29.74 25.81 -7.13
C SER A 35 -28.76 25.28 -6.07
N SER A 36 -28.33 26.12 -5.13
CA SER A 36 -27.47 25.69 -4.02
C SER A 36 -28.25 24.79 -3.05
N THR A 37 -29.43 25.17 -2.58
CA THR A 37 -30.26 24.31 -1.71
C THR A 37 -30.65 23.00 -2.39
N ASP A 38 -30.96 23.02 -3.69
CA ASP A 38 -31.26 21.81 -4.46
C ASP A 38 -30.02 20.90 -4.58
N SER A 39 -28.83 21.46 -4.82
CA SER A 39 -27.58 20.69 -4.86
C SER A 39 -27.21 20.07 -3.51
N TYR A 40 -27.40 20.80 -2.41
CA TYR A 40 -27.15 20.28 -1.06
C TYR A 40 -28.22 19.25 -0.63
N SER A 41 -29.45 19.36 -1.15
CA SER A 41 -30.50 18.37 -0.91
C SER A 41 -30.12 16.97 -1.42
N SER A 42 -29.35 16.87 -2.51
CA SER A 42 -28.87 15.57 -3.01
C SER A 42 -27.80 14.94 -2.11
N ASP A 43 -26.97 15.75 -1.45
CA ASP A 43 -25.93 15.28 -0.53
C ASP A 43 -26.49 14.98 0.88
N MET A 44 -27.67 15.53 1.23
CA MET A 44 -28.39 15.27 2.48
C MET A 44 -29.51 14.23 2.28
N SER A 45 -29.18 13.13 1.61
CA SER A 45 -30.13 12.09 1.19
C SER A 45 -30.93 11.45 2.34
N ALA A 46 -30.38 11.45 3.56
CA ALA A 46 -31.04 10.96 4.76
C ALA A 46 -32.25 11.82 5.17
N LEU A 47 -32.10 13.15 5.20
CA LEU A 47 -33.20 14.08 5.48
C LEU A 47 -34.28 14.00 4.40
N ILE A 48 -33.89 13.87 3.13
CA ILE A 48 -34.85 13.69 2.04
C ILE A 48 -35.59 12.34 2.16
N SER A 49 -34.88 11.28 2.56
CA SER A 49 -35.50 9.98 2.84
C SER A 49 -36.48 10.08 4.02
N LEU A 50 -36.14 10.85 5.05
CA LEU A 50 -37.03 11.14 6.17
C LEU A 50 -38.28 11.91 5.70
N ARG A 51 -38.12 12.97 4.89
CA ARG A 51 -39.24 13.72 4.29
C ARG A 51 -40.17 12.78 3.52
N LYS A 52 -39.63 11.94 2.63
CA LYS A 52 -40.40 10.98 1.82
C LYS A 52 -41.16 9.97 2.68
N ARG A 53 -40.52 9.40 3.69
CA ARG A 53 -41.16 8.43 4.60
C ARG A 53 -42.28 9.07 5.43
N ALA A 54 -42.12 10.34 5.80
CA ALA A 54 -43.06 11.07 6.65
C ALA A 54 -44.13 11.87 5.89
N GLN A 55 -44.16 11.83 4.55
CA GLN A 55 -45.07 12.62 3.71
C GLN A 55 -46.56 12.42 4.03
N GLY A 56 -46.94 11.27 4.60
CA GLY A 56 -48.31 10.97 5.04
C GLY A 56 -48.62 11.30 6.51
N GLU A 57 -47.66 11.08 7.42
CA GLU A 57 -47.91 11.14 8.87
C GLU A 57 -47.70 12.53 9.48
N LYS A 58 -46.84 13.37 8.88
CA LYS A 58 -46.46 14.71 9.40
C LYS A 58 -46.23 14.71 10.93
N PRO A 59 -45.17 14.02 11.41
CA PRO A 59 -44.97 13.74 12.84
C PRO A 59 -44.71 14.98 13.71
N LEU A 60 -44.51 16.16 13.11
CA LEU A 60 -44.33 17.42 13.82
C LEU A 60 -45.51 18.38 13.60
N ALA A 61 -46.66 17.88 13.16
CA ALA A 61 -47.87 18.69 13.01
C ALA A 61 -48.22 19.40 14.34
N GLY A 62 -48.24 20.74 14.30
CA GLY A 62 -48.51 21.59 15.46
C GLY A 62 -47.27 21.94 16.30
N ALA A 63 -46.10 21.39 15.99
CA ALA A 63 -44.85 21.81 16.62
C ALA A 63 -44.50 23.24 16.17
N LYS A 64 -44.16 24.10 17.14
CA LYS A 64 -43.70 25.47 16.98
C LYS A 64 -42.27 25.54 17.50
N ILE A 65 -41.33 25.33 16.59
CA ILE A 65 -39.91 25.16 16.89
C ILE A 65 -39.22 26.52 16.76
N VAL A 66 -38.54 26.94 17.82
CA VAL A 66 -37.57 28.04 17.75
C VAL A 66 -36.18 27.43 17.70
N GLY A 67 -35.43 27.75 16.65
CA GLY A 67 -34.06 27.30 16.44
C GLY A 67 -33.06 28.43 16.67
N CYS A 68 -31.96 28.10 17.33
CA CYS A 68 -30.78 28.96 17.43
C CYS A 68 -29.54 28.14 17.10
N THR A 69 -29.18 28.13 15.81
CA THR A 69 -28.03 27.36 15.29
C THR A 69 -27.34 28.16 14.19
N HIS A 70 -26.20 27.68 13.69
CA HIS A 70 -25.53 28.33 12.56
C HIS A 70 -26.45 28.37 11.32
N ILE A 71 -26.60 29.55 10.68
CA ILE A 71 -27.47 29.68 9.50
C ILE A 71 -26.65 29.45 8.23
N THR A 72 -26.66 28.20 7.78
CA THR A 72 -25.98 27.74 6.57
C THR A 72 -26.96 27.03 5.63
N ALA A 73 -26.54 26.76 4.40
CA ALA A 73 -27.36 26.02 3.43
C ALA A 73 -27.84 24.65 3.97
N GLN A 74 -27.03 23.99 4.80
CA GLN A 74 -27.39 22.72 5.44
C GLN A 74 -28.48 22.89 6.50
N THR A 75 -28.38 23.94 7.32
CA THR A 75 -29.44 24.30 8.28
C THR A 75 -30.75 24.65 7.56
N ALA A 76 -30.69 25.28 6.39
CA ALA A 76 -31.89 25.51 5.59
C ALA A 76 -32.59 24.20 5.19
N VAL A 77 -31.83 23.18 4.78
CA VAL A 77 -32.39 21.85 4.49
C VAL A 77 -32.99 21.20 5.75
N LEU A 78 -32.40 21.39 6.94
CA LEU A 78 -33.01 20.96 8.20
C LEU A 78 -34.34 21.69 8.45
N ILE A 79 -34.36 23.02 8.38
CA ILE A 79 -35.54 23.84 8.63
C ILE A 79 -36.70 23.45 7.70
N GLU A 80 -36.42 23.37 6.40
CA GLU A 80 -37.39 22.90 5.41
C GLU A 80 -37.86 21.47 5.69
N THR A 81 -36.98 20.59 6.19
CA THR A 81 -37.37 19.23 6.58
C THR A 81 -38.34 19.28 7.75
N LEU A 82 -38.07 20.07 8.77
CA LEU A 82 -38.98 20.25 9.91
C LEU A 82 -40.34 20.81 9.45
N CYS A 83 -40.34 21.77 8.54
CA CYS A 83 -41.57 22.30 7.93
C CYS A 83 -42.32 21.24 7.13
N ALA A 84 -41.63 20.43 6.32
CA ALA A 84 -42.23 19.32 5.57
C ALA A 84 -42.81 18.24 6.51
N LEU A 85 -42.22 18.05 7.68
CA LEU A 85 -42.72 17.17 8.75
C LEU A 85 -43.91 17.77 9.52
N GLY A 86 -44.31 19.01 9.25
CA GLY A 86 -45.49 19.67 9.82
C GLY A 86 -45.21 20.76 10.86
N ALA A 87 -43.95 21.08 11.14
CA ALA A 87 -43.57 22.11 12.10
C ALA A 87 -43.68 23.53 11.54
N GLN A 88 -43.95 24.50 12.41
CA GLN A 88 -43.72 25.92 12.15
C GLN A 88 -42.39 26.32 12.79
N CYS A 89 -41.48 26.89 11.99
CA CYS A 89 -40.11 27.18 12.40
C CYS A 89 -39.86 28.69 12.45
N ARG A 90 -39.08 29.13 13.44
CA ARG A 90 -38.47 30.47 13.51
C ARG A 90 -37.01 30.32 13.91
N TRP A 91 -36.11 31.11 13.33
CA TRP A 91 -34.68 30.86 13.45
C TRP A 91 -33.83 32.11 13.69
N SER A 92 -32.86 32.02 14.60
CA SER A 92 -31.76 32.97 14.78
C SER A 92 -30.42 32.27 14.65
N ALA A 93 -29.35 33.03 14.40
CA ALA A 93 -28.00 32.49 14.43
C ALA A 93 -27.53 32.28 15.89
N CYS A 94 -26.71 31.26 16.13
CA CYS A 94 -25.97 31.09 17.39
C CYS A 94 -24.57 31.73 17.39
N ASN A 95 -24.16 32.34 16.26
CA ASN A 95 -22.89 33.05 16.15
C ASN A 95 -22.93 34.16 15.10
N ILE A 96 -22.45 35.34 15.47
CA ILE A 96 -22.44 36.58 14.67
C ILE A 96 -21.74 36.47 13.32
N TYR A 97 -20.84 35.51 13.10
CA TYR A 97 -20.10 35.35 11.83
C TYR A 97 -20.53 34.13 11.01
N SER A 98 -21.40 33.29 11.56
CA SER A 98 -21.75 32.00 10.96
C SER A 98 -22.85 32.08 9.90
N THR A 99 -23.61 33.18 9.86
CA THR A 99 -24.72 33.35 8.93
C THR A 99 -24.23 33.46 7.48
N GLN A 100 -24.86 32.70 6.59
CA GLN A 100 -24.80 32.88 5.15
C GLN A 100 -26.01 33.74 4.72
N ASN A 101 -25.76 35.00 4.38
CA ASN A 101 -26.81 35.99 4.14
C ASN A 101 -27.76 35.56 3.00
N GLU A 102 -27.22 34.91 1.97
CA GLU A 102 -27.99 34.43 0.82
C GLU A 102 -28.99 33.34 1.25
N VAL A 103 -28.60 32.51 2.21
CA VAL A 103 -29.43 31.43 2.76
C VAL A 103 -30.50 31.99 3.68
N ALA A 104 -30.15 32.93 4.57
CA ALA A 104 -31.12 33.61 5.42
C ALA A 104 -32.21 34.29 4.58
N ALA A 105 -31.82 34.94 3.47
CA ALA A 105 -32.76 35.55 2.53
C ALA A 105 -33.67 34.51 1.84
N ALA A 106 -33.12 33.36 1.43
CA ALA A 106 -33.90 32.29 0.80
C ALA A 106 -34.94 31.67 1.76
N LEU A 107 -34.57 31.46 3.03
CA LEU A 107 -35.49 30.97 4.06
C LEU A 107 -36.63 31.97 4.35
N ALA A 108 -36.30 33.26 4.41
CA ALA A 108 -37.30 34.31 4.56
C ALA A 108 -38.27 34.37 3.38
N GLU A 109 -37.77 34.24 2.14
CA GLU A 109 -38.61 34.17 0.93
C GLU A 109 -39.51 32.92 0.92
N ALA A 110 -39.02 31.78 1.46
CA ALA A 110 -39.80 30.55 1.62
C ALA A 110 -40.85 30.62 2.74
N GLY A 111 -40.98 31.77 3.42
CA GLY A 111 -41.98 32.00 4.47
C GLY A 111 -41.55 31.58 5.87
N VAL A 112 -40.27 31.27 6.09
CA VAL A 112 -39.72 31.00 7.43
C VAL A 112 -39.20 32.29 8.05
N ALA A 113 -39.64 32.61 9.28
CA ALA A 113 -39.16 33.81 9.96
C ALA A 113 -37.73 33.62 10.47
N VAL A 114 -36.76 34.24 9.80
CA VAL A 114 -35.33 34.19 10.14
C VAL A 114 -34.81 35.57 10.54
N PHE A 115 -34.10 35.64 11.67
CA PHE A 115 -33.51 36.86 12.22
C PHE A 115 -32.01 36.64 12.37
N ALA A 116 -31.25 36.89 11.30
CA ALA A 116 -29.78 36.86 11.35
C ALA A 116 -29.14 37.51 10.11
N TRP A 117 -27.90 37.98 10.23
CA TRP A 117 -26.99 38.33 9.13
C TRP A 117 -25.52 38.13 9.54
N LYS A 118 -24.63 38.05 8.55
CA LYS A 118 -23.20 37.91 8.79
C LYS A 118 -22.61 39.22 9.29
N GLY A 119 -21.91 39.17 10.42
CA GLY A 119 -21.29 40.34 11.06
C GLY A 119 -22.25 41.14 11.93
N GLU A 120 -23.18 40.47 12.61
CA GLU A 120 -24.00 41.07 13.67
C GLU A 120 -23.14 41.72 14.77
N SER A 121 -23.62 42.82 15.34
CA SER A 121 -23.10 43.28 16.64
C SER A 121 -23.61 42.39 17.76
N GLU A 122 -22.96 42.42 18.93
CA GLU A 122 -23.43 41.63 20.09
C GLU A 122 -24.85 42.03 20.54
N ASP A 123 -25.20 43.32 20.41
CA ASP A 123 -26.56 43.79 20.71
C ASP A 123 -27.58 43.26 19.70
N ASP A 124 -27.22 43.24 18.41
CA ASP A 124 -28.08 42.69 17.35
C ASP A 124 -28.32 41.19 17.53
N PHE A 125 -27.29 40.44 17.94
CA PHE A 125 -27.37 39.01 18.20
C PHE A 125 -28.46 38.68 19.24
N TRP A 126 -28.44 39.35 20.40
CA TRP A 126 -29.46 39.14 21.42
C TRP A 126 -30.84 39.63 20.98
N TRP A 127 -30.89 40.71 20.19
CA TRP A 127 -32.14 41.19 19.60
C TRP A 127 -32.76 40.16 18.65
N CYS A 128 -31.96 39.50 17.83
CA CYS A 128 -32.39 38.43 16.92
C CYS A 128 -33.03 37.26 17.69
N ILE A 129 -32.37 36.77 18.75
CA ILE A 129 -32.91 35.72 19.63
C ILE A 129 -34.24 36.17 20.26
N ASP A 130 -34.31 37.41 20.75
CA ASP A 130 -35.51 37.95 21.37
C ASP A 130 -36.70 37.99 20.41
N ARG A 131 -36.45 38.42 19.16
CA ARG A 131 -37.48 38.48 18.11
C ARG A 131 -37.99 37.09 17.75
N CYS A 132 -37.13 36.09 17.66
CA CYS A 132 -37.51 34.70 17.39
C CYS A 132 -38.51 34.14 18.40
N VAL A 133 -38.37 34.53 19.68
CA VAL A 133 -39.22 34.04 20.78
C VAL A 133 -40.53 34.84 20.89
N ASN A 134 -40.48 36.15 20.67
CA ASN A 134 -41.57 37.06 21.04
C ASN A 134 -42.24 37.74 19.83
N MET A 135 -43.34 37.15 19.33
CA MET A 135 -44.27 37.77 18.37
C MET A 135 -45.73 37.51 18.76
N ASP A 136 -46.60 38.47 18.46
CA ASP A 136 -48.03 38.39 18.77
C ASP A 136 -48.69 37.15 18.15
N GLY A 137 -49.34 36.34 18.99
CA GLY A 137 -50.08 35.14 18.56
C GLY A 137 -49.24 33.88 18.31
N TRP A 138 -47.91 33.93 18.37
CA TRP A 138 -47.03 32.77 18.14
C TRP A 138 -46.20 32.41 19.39
N GLN A 139 -46.48 31.26 20.01
CA GLN A 139 -45.73 30.75 21.17
C GLN A 139 -44.98 29.46 20.82
N ALA A 140 -43.68 29.46 21.05
CA ALA A 140 -42.82 28.30 20.91
C ALA A 140 -43.27 27.17 21.85
N ASN A 141 -43.17 25.92 21.38
CA ASN A 141 -43.37 24.74 22.21
C ASN A 141 -42.21 23.74 22.13
N MET A 142 -41.21 23.98 21.27
CA MET A 142 -40.00 23.18 21.15
C MET A 142 -38.81 24.12 20.92
N ILE A 143 -37.64 23.76 21.47
CA ILE A 143 -36.39 24.48 21.28
C ILE A 143 -35.38 23.56 20.59
N LEU A 144 -34.71 24.07 19.56
CA LEU A 144 -33.48 23.49 19.02
C LEU A 144 -32.35 24.51 19.22
N ASP A 145 -31.31 24.11 19.93
CA ASP A 145 -30.27 25.04 20.38
C ASP A 145 -28.87 24.47 20.14
N ASP A 146 -27.94 25.37 19.84
CA ASP A 146 -26.52 25.11 19.65
C ASP A 146 -25.74 26.19 20.41
N GLY A 147 -25.26 25.82 21.60
CA GLY A 147 -24.53 26.68 22.53
C GLY A 147 -25.33 27.00 23.81
N GLY A 148 -26.65 26.78 23.78
CA GLY A 148 -27.54 27.00 24.91
C GLY A 148 -27.93 28.47 25.15
N ASP A 149 -27.73 29.35 24.16
CA ASP A 149 -28.00 30.78 24.30
C ASP A 149 -29.50 31.10 24.21
N LEU A 150 -30.22 30.45 23.29
CA LEU A 150 -31.67 30.59 23.19
C LEU A 150 -32.36 30.04 24.44
N THR A 151 -31.96 28.86 24.89
CA THR A 151 -32.47 28.23 26.11
C THR A 151 -32.24 29.13 27.31
N HIS A 152 -31.04 29.68 27.45
CA HIS A 152 -30.71 30.61 28.53
C HIS A 152 -31.56 31.88 28.46
N TRP A 153 -31.74 32.45 27.26
CA TRP A 153 -32.53 33.67 27.06
C TRP A 153 -34.01 33.45 27.40
N VAL A 154 -34.61 32.36 26.90
CA VAL A 154 -36.00 32.00 27.17
C VAL A 154 -36.21 31.72 28.66
N TYR A 155 -35.29 30.98 29.29
CA TYR A 155 -35.33 30.72 30.73
C TYR A 155 -35.31 32.02 31.55
N LYS A 156 -34.41 32.96 31.21
CA LYS A 156 -34.20 34.18 31.98
C LYS A 156 -35.27 35.25 31.74
N LYS A 157 -35.68 35.46 30.48
CA LYS A 157 -36.54 36.58 30.06
C LYS A 157 -38.01 36.18 29.86
N TYR A 158 -38.28 34.91 29.54
CA TYR A 158 -39.62 34.40 29.23
C TYR A 158 -39.98 33.14 30.04
N PRO A 159 -39.95 33.18 31.39
CA PRO A 159 -40.16 32.00 32.24
C PRO A 159 -41.53 31.33 32.04
N ASN A 160 -42.56 32.10 31.68
CA ASN A 160 -43.90 31.57 31.38
C ASN A 160 -43.93 30.79 30.06
N VAL A 161 -43.13 31.19 29.07
CA VAL A 161 -42.99 30.45 27.80
C VAL A 161 -42.14 29.21 28.05
N PHE A 162 -41.05 29.33 28.81
CA PHE A 162 -40.16 28.22 29.15
C PHE A 162 -40.92 27.04 29.78
N LYS A 163 -41.88 27.30 30.68
CA LYS A 163 -42.73 26.25 31.30
C LYS A 163 -43.69 25.55 30.33
N LYS A 164 -43.97 26.15 29.17
CA LYS A 164 -44.85 25.59 28.13
C LYS A 164 -44.07 24.85 27.04
N ILE A 165 -42.74 24.93 27.04
CA ILE A 165 -41.90 24.14 26.14
C ILE A 165 -42.10 22.65 26.48
N ARG A 166 -42.31 21.83 25.46
CA ARG A 166 -42.44 20.38 25.58
C ARG A 166 -41.09 19.70 25.63
N GLY A 167 -40.09 20.25 24.95
CA GLY A 167 -38.76 19.67 24.90
C GLY A 167 -37.69 20.60 24.32
N ILE A 168 -36.47 20.39 24.78
CA ILE A 168 -35.26 21.09 24.31
C ILE A 168 -34.35 20.07 23.64
N VAL A 169 -33.85 20.36 22.45
CA VAL A 169 -32.82 19.55 21.79
C VAL A 169 -31.56 20.40 21.71
N GLU A 170 -30.46 19.92 22.30
CA GLU A 170 -29.19 20.64 22.36
C GLU A 170 -28.05 19.83 21.72
N GLU A 171 -27.34 20.47 20.81
CA GLU A 171 -26.30 19.85 19.99
C GLU A 171 -24.87 20.06 20.55
N SER A 172 -24.63 21.11 21.33
CA SER A 172 -23.28 21.49 21.74
C SER A 172 -22.89 20.98 23.13
N VAL A 173 -21.59 20.74 23.34
CA VAL A 173 -21.03 20.40 24.66
C VAL A 173 -21.38 21.48 25.70
N THR A 174 -21.28 22.75 25.32
CA THR A 174 -21.48 23.88 26.23
C THR A 174 -22.94 24.01 26.65
N GLY A 175 -23.87 23.93 25.71
CA GLY A 175 -25.29 23.98 26.01
C GLY A 175 -25.74 22.79 26.84
N VAL A 176 -25.24 21.58 26.54
CA VAL A 176 -25.50 20.37 27.36
C VAL A 176 -25.00 20.57 28.79
N HIS A 177 -23.81 21.15 28.97
CA HIS A 177 -23.30 21.46 30.31
C HIS A 177 -24.20 22.46 31.05
N ARG A 178 -24.69 23.51 30.39
CA ARG A 178 -25.67 24.46 30.97
C ARG A 178 -26.97 23.76 31.36
N LEU A 179 -27.46 22.82 30.54
CA LEU A 179 -28.66 22.03 30.83
C LEU A 179 -28.45 21.11 32.05
N TYR A 180 -27.30 20.44 32.17
CA TYR A 180 -26.98 19.65 33.37
C TYR A 180 -26.88 20.52 34.63
N GLN A 181 -26.37 21.75 34.52
CA GLN A 181 -26.37 22.69 35.65
C GLN A 181 -27.80 23.07 36.07
N LEU A 182 -28.70 23.31 35.12
CA LEU A 182 -30.12 23.58 35.40
C LEU A 182 -30.82 22.37 36.00
N SER A 183 -30.55 21.16 35.49
CA SER A 183 -31.10 19.90 36.05
C SER A 183 -30.63 19.67 37.48
N LYS A 184 -29.32 19.74 37.74
CA LYS A 184 -28.74 19.61 39.09
C LYS A 184 -29.27 20.65 40.07
N ALA A 185 -29.55 21.86 39.60
CA ALA A 185 -30.15 22.92 40.41
C ALA A 185 -31.67 22.77 40.61
N GLY A 186 -32.32 21.75 40.04
CA GLY A 186 -33.77 21.56 40.06
C GLY A 186 -34.54 22.66 39.32
N LYS A 187 -33.87 23.38 38.40
CA LYS A 187 -34.40 24.54 37.66
C LYS A 187 -34.80 24.21 36.22
N LEU A 188 -34.42 23.04 35.72
CA LEU A 188 -34.88 22.55 34.42
C LEU A 188 -36.33 22.09 34.57
N CYS A 189 -37.27 22.77 33.90
CA CYS A 189 -38.71 22.49 34.03
C CYS A 189 -39.26 21.60 32.90
N VAL A 190 -38.42 21.23 31.93
CA VAL A 190 -38.81 20.56 30.68
C VAL A 190 -37.75 19.52 30.31
N PRO A 191 -38.11 18.41 29.66
CA PRO A 191 -37.13 17.41 29.24
C PRO A 191 -36.18 17.99 28.19
N ALA A 192 -34.90 17.62 28.27
CA ALA A 192 -33.91 18.00 27.28
C ALA A 192 -33.24 16.76 26.67
N MET A 193 -33.05 16.73 25.36
CA MET A 193 -32.29 15.71 24.65
C MET A 193 -30.89 16.22 24.36
N ASN A 194 -29.91 15.52 24.90
CA ASN A 194 -28.49 15.71 24.62
C ASN A 194 -28.16 14.98 23.31
N VAL A 195 -28.15 15.75 22.21
CA VAL A 195 -27.74 15.27 20.89
C VAL A 195 -26.23 15.28 20.76
N ASN A 196 -25.53 16.18 21.47
CA ASN A 196 -24.07 16.23 21.46
C ASN A 196 -23.45 14.86 21.74
N ASP A 197 -23.96 14.15 22.75
CA ASP A 197 -23.42 12.87 23.23
C ASP A 197 -23.98 11.65 22.51
N SER A 198 -24.77 11.86 21.45
CA SER A 198 -25.04 10.79 20.50
C SER A 198 -23.74 10.36 19.82
N VAL A 199 -23.63 9.07 19.53
CA VAL A 199 -22.46 8.52 18.83
C VAL A 199 -22.30 9.19 17.47
N THR A 200 -23.40 9.31 16.73
CA THR A 200 -23.38 9.89 15.38
C THR A 200 -22.97 11.35 15.39
N LYS A 201 -23.23 12.12 16.45
CA LYS A 201 -22.73 13.48 16.57
C LYS A 201 -21.27 13.52 17.04
N GLN A 202 -20.93 12.90 18.18
CA GLN A 202 -19.55 12.96 18.72
C GLN A 202 -18.52 12.43 17.73
N LYS A 203 -18.80 11.32 17.04
CA LYS A 203 -17.82 10.66 16.17
C LYS A 203 -17.75 11.23 14.77
N PHE A 204 -18.81 11.88 14.28
CA PHE A 204 -18.79 12.42 12.92
C PHE A 204 -18.55 13.92 12.93
N ASP A 205 -19.30 14.67 13.73
CA ASP A 205 -19.13 16.11 13.82
C ASP A 205 -17.81 16.47 14.52
N ASN A 206 -17.71 16.13 15.81
CA ASN A 206 -16.57 16.58 16.60
C ASN A 206 -15.25 15.98 16.11
N LEU A 207 -15.24 14.73 15.60
CA LEU A 207 -14.02 14.08 15.11
C LEU A 207 -13.78 14.28 13.60
N TYR A 208 -14.67 13.79 12.73
CA TYR A 208 -14.42 13.78 11.28
C TYR A 208 -14.56 15.16 10.63
N CYS A 209 -15.55 15.97 11.02
CA CYS A 209 -15.67 17.34 10.50
C CYS A 209 -14.48 18.19 10.94
N CYS A 210 -14.06 18.12 12.20
CA CYS A 210 -12.88 18.86 12.66
C CYS A 210 -11.58 18.41 11.99
N ARG A 211 -11.44 17.11 11.68
CA ARG A 211 -10.31 16.56 10.90
C ARG A 211 -10.19 17.17 9.51
N GLU A 212 -11.30 17.49 8.86
CA GLU A 212 -11.27 18.10 7.52
C GLU A 212 -11.18 19.63 7.59
N SER A 213 -12.03 20.25 8.42
CA SER A 213 -12.18 21.71 8.47
C SER A 213 -11.00 22.46 9.08
N ILE A 214 -10.20 21.84 9.96
CA ILE A 214 -8.98 22.47 10.48
C ILE A 214 -7.98 22.79 9.37
N LEU A 215 -7.81 21.87 8.41
CA LEU A 215 -6.86 22.04 7.31
C LEU A 215 -7.35 23.09 6.32
N ASP A 216 -8.65 23.08 6.03
CA ASP A 216 -9.27 24.07 5.14
C ASP A 216 -9.20 25.47 5.77
N GLY A 217 -9.58 25.62 7.04
CA GLY A 217 -9.54 26.88 7.76
C GLY A 217 -8.14 27.46 7.87
N LEU A 218 -7.15 26.65 8.24
CA LEU A 218 -5.75 27.10 8.32
C LEU A 218 -5.19 27.46 6.94
N LYS A 219 -5.47 26.68 5.89
CA LYS A 219 -4.96 26.97 4.54
C LYS A 219 -5.59 28.22 3.95
N ARG A 220 -6.91 28.39 4.02
CA ARG A 220 -7.59 29.58 3.48
C ARG A 220 -7.14 30.89 4.14
N THR A 221 -6.78 30.83 5.41
CA THR A 221 -6.44 32.02 6.21
C THR A 221 -4.96 32.34 6.27
N THR A 222 -4.08 31.36 6.03
CA THR A 222 -2.62 31.57 6.19
C THR A 222 -1.82 31.19 4.94
N ASP A 223 -2.33 30.31 4.08
CA ASP A 223 -1.61 29.74 2.93
C ASP A 223 -0.26 29.09 3.31
N VAL A 224 -0.03 28.80 4.59
CA VAL A 224 1.22 28.27 5.12
C VAL A 224 1.35 26.75 4.87
N MET A 225 2.58 26.30 4.63
CA MET A 225 2.93 24.88 4.58
C MET A 225 3.10 24.31 5.98
N PHE A 226 2.37 23.25 6.32
CA PHE A 226 2.39 22.61 7.65
C PHE A 226 3.39 21.45 7.80
N GLY A 227 3.88 20.88 6.69
CA GLY A 227 4.86 19.80 6.75
C GLY A 227 6.16 20.25 7.46
N GLY A 228 6.54 19.59 8.55
CA GLY A 228 7.68 19.93 9.39
C GLY A 228 7.44 21.07 10.40
N LYS A 229 6.30 21.74 10.37
CA LYS A 229 5.94 22.79 11.35
C LYS A 229 5.64 22.19 12.72
N GLN A 230 6.03 22.89 13.78
CA GLN A 230 5.71 22.52 15.15
C GLN A 230 4.33 23.08 15.52
N VAL A 231 3.36 22.20 15.75
CA VAL A 231 1.98 22.58 16.09
C VAL A 231 1.65 22.06 17.47
N VAL A 232 1.14 22.91 18.36
CA VAL A 232 0.59 22.47 19.65
C VAL A 232 -0.93 22.51 19.60
N VAL A 233 -1.55 21.38 19.93
CA VAL A 233 -3.00 21.23 20.07
C VAL A 233 -3.34 21.11 21.55
N CYS A 234 -4.13 22.04 22.06
CA CYS A 234 -4.55 22.06 23.45
C CYS A 234 -5.89 21.33 23.59
N GLY A 235 -5.89 20.17 24.25
CA GLY A 235 -7.05 19.28 24.40
C GLY A 235 -7.02 18.12 23.39
N TYR A 236 -7.22 16.89 23.88
CA TYR A 236 -7.23 15.64 23.09
C TYR A 236 -8.55 14.87 23.21
N GLY A 237 -9.65 15.61 23.37
CA GLY A 237 -11.01 15.10 23.13
C GLY A 237 -11.25 14.76 21.65
N GLU A 238 -12.50 14.54 21.25
CA GLU A 238 -12.84 14.16 19.87
C GLU A 238 -12.40 15.21 18.82
N VAL A 239 -12.57 16.51 19.14
CA VAL A 239 -12.08 17.64 18.30
C VAL A 239 -10.56 17.62 18.18
N GLY A 240 -9.87 17.48 19.32
CA GLY A 240 -8.41 17.41 19.38
C GLY A 240 -7.85 16.23 18.58
N LYS A 241 -8.44 15.04 18.71
CA LYS A 241 -8.10 13.85 17.93
C LYS A 241 -8.25 14.07 16.44
N GLY A 242 -9.35 14.72 16.02
CA GLY A 242 -9.58 15.06 14.62
C GLY A 242 -8.49 15.99 14.08
N CYS A 243 -8.19 17.06 14.82
CA CYS A 243 -7.16 18.03 14.46
C CYS A 243 -5.77 17.39 14.38
N CYS A 244 -5.38 16.62 15.39
CA CYS A 244 -4.08 15.96 15.45
C CYS A 244 -3.90 14.95 14.32
N ALA A 245 -4.92 14.14 14.01
CA ALA A 245 -4.87 13.19 12.91
C ALA A 245 -4.67 13.88 11.55
N ALA A 246 -5.34 15.01 11.32
CA ALA A 246 -5.22 15.79 10.08
C ALA A 246 -3.83 16.41 9.91
N LEU A 247 -3.32 17.04 10.98
CA LEU A 247 -2.02 17.71 10.97
C LEU A 247 -0.87 16.71 10.87
N LYS A 248 -0.96 15.56 11.56
CA LYS A 248 0.01 14.46 11.43
C LYS A 248 0.04 13.90 10.01
N ALA A 249 -1.12 13.77 9.36
CA ALA A 249 -1.19 13.31 7.97
C ALA A 249 -0.55 14.29 6.96
N LEU A 250 -0.46 15.59 7.30
CA LEU A 250 0.29 16.59 6.53
C LEU A 250 1.79 16.63 6.87
N GLY A 251 2.25 15.81 7.82
CA GLY A 251 3.64 15.78 8.26
C GLY A 251 4.02 16.90 9.24
N ALA A 252 3.06 17.52 9.91
CA ALA A 252 3.34 18.45 11.02
C ALA A 252 3.85 17.68 12.25
N ILE A 253 4.72 18.32 13.04
CA ILE A 253 5.18 17.82 14.34
C ILE A 253 4.16 18.29 15.38
N VAL A 254 3.30 17.40 15.82
CA VAL A 254 2.17 17.75 16.70
C VAL A 254 2.51 17.44 18.16
N TYR A 255 2.47 18.48 19.00
CA TYR A 255 2.50 18.42 20.45
C TYR A 255 1.07 18.52 21.00
N ILE A 256 0.81 17.87 22.12
CA ILE A 256 -0.52 17.90 22.77
C ILE A 256 -0.38 18.39 24.20
N THR A 257 -1.33 19.20 24.66
CA THR A 257 -1.49 19.50 26.08
C THR A 257 -2.81 18.92 26.56
N GLU A 258 -2.80 18.17 27.66
CA GLU A 258 -4.01 17.60 28.26
C GLU A 258 -3.96 17.71 29.78
N ILE A 259 -5.16 17.84 30.37
CA ILE A 259 -5.42 17.74 31.80
C ILE A 259 -5.99 16.37 32.18
N ASP A 260 -6.68 15.69 31.26
CA ASP A 260 -7.24 14.36 31.48
C ASP A 260 -6.16 13.29 31.18
N PRO A 261 -5.74 12.49 32.18
CA PRO A 261 -4.71 11.47 31.99
C PRO A 261 -5.12 10.37 31.00
N ILE A 262 -6.41 10.07 30.83
CA ILE A 262 -6.89 9.07 29.87
C ILE A 262 -6.70 9.60 28.44
N CYS A 263 -7.06 10.87 28.21
CA CYS A 263 -6.87 11.52 26.91
C CYS A 263 -5.37 11.71 26.60
N ALA A 264 -4.56 12.10 27.59
CA ALA A 264 -3.11 12.18 27.46
C ALA A 264 -2.47 10.82 27.10
N LEU A 265 -2.90 9.74 27.78
CA LEU A 265 -2.40 8.39 27.47
C LEU A 265 -2.78 7.97 26.05
N GLN A 266 -4.01 8.27 25.59
CA GLN A 266 -4.43 8.03 24.21
C GLN A 266 -3.56 8.78 23.20
N ALA A 267 -3.23 10.05 23.48
CA ALA A 267 -2.31 10.84 22.65
C ALA A 267 -0.92 10.19 22.54
N CYS A 268 -0.36 9.72 23.65
CA CYS A 268 0.90 8.97 23.66
C CYS A 268 0.81 7.69 22.82
N MET A 269 -0.27 6.91 22.97
CA MET A 269 -0.50 5.67 22.21
C MET A 269 -0.73 5.92 20.70
N ASP A 270 -1.16 7.11 20.31
CA ASP A 270 -1.25 7.55 18.91
C ASP A 270 0.07 8.12 18.37
N GLY A 271 1.13 8.10 19.18
CA GLY A 271 2.48 8.54 18.82
C GLY A 271 2.60 10.05 18.76
N PHE A 272 1.96 10.77 19.69
CA PHE A 272 2.13 12.21 19.90
C PHE A 272 2.84 12.48 21.22
N ARG A 273 3.60 13.57 21.29
CA ARG A 273 4.25 14.00 22.52
C ARG A 273 3.32 14.88 23.34
N VAL A 274 2.98 14.44 24.55
CA VAL A 274 2.23 15.25 25.52
C VAL A 274 3.20 16.14 26.30
N VAL A 275 2.92 17.43 26.37
CA VAL A 275 3.79 18.48 26.95
C VAL A 275 2.97 19.50 27.73
N LYS A 276 3.64 20.31 28.56
CA LYS A 276 3.01 21.53 29.10
C LYS A 276 3.15 22.65 28.08
N LEU A 277 2.10 23.48 27.94
CA LEU A 277 2.12 24.59 26.99
C LEU A 277 3.34 25.51 27.19
N ASN A 278 3.68 25.80 28.46
CA ASN A 278 4.83 26.62 28.85
C ASN A 278 6.20 26.12 28.37
N GLU A 279 6.34 24.81 28.14
CA GLU A 279 7.61 24.20 27.70
C GLU A 279 7.85 24.43 26.20
N VAL A 280 6.77 24.50 25.40
CA VAL A 280 6.86 24.53 23.93
C VAL A 280 6.42 25.86 23.30
N ILE A 281 5.78 26.76 24.05
CA ILE A 281 5.18 27.99 23.50
C ILE A 281 6.16 28.90 22.76
N ARG A 282 7.46 28.87 23.13
CA ARG A 282 8.51 29.67 22.51
C ARG A 282 8.95 29.15 21.13
N GLN A 283 8.71 27.88 20.83
CA GLN A 283 9.24 27.21 19.63
C GLN A 283 8.16 26.86 18.59
N VAL A 284 6.90 26.72 19.01
CA VAL A 284 5.79 26.30 18.15
C VAL A 284 5.43 27.35 17.09
N ASP A 285 5.13 26.87 15.88
CA ASP A 285 4.63 27.68 14.75
C ASP A 285 3.14 27.93 14.82
N VAL A 286 2.38 26.99 15.38
CA VAL A 286 0.91 27.05 15.40
C VAL A 286 0.40 26.58 16.77
N VAL A 287 -0.56 27.31 17.32
CA VAL A 287 -1.28 26.98 18.55
C VAL A 287 -2.77 26.84 18.23
N ILE A 288 -3.33 25.68 18.55
CA ILE A 288 -4.73 25.34 18.30
C ILE A 288 -5.37 24.96 19.63
N THR A 289 -6.46 25.63 20.02
CA THR A 289 -7.23 25.29 21.22
C THR A 289 -8.47 24.45 20.86
N CYS A 290 -8.68 23.34 21.56
CA CYS A 290 -9.72 22.34 21.31
C CYS A 290 -10.35 21.83 22.63
N THR A 291 -10.38 22.65 23.69
CA THR A 291 -10.66 22.19 25.05
C THR A 291 -12.11 22.42 25.50
N GLY A 292 -12.79 23.41 24.94
CA GLY A 292 -14.05 23.93 25.49
C GLY A 292 -13.88 24.66 26.83
N ASN A 293 -12.64 24.97 27.24
CA ASN A 293 -12.32 25.59 28.54
C ASN A 293 -11.94 27.06 28.38
N LYS A 294 -11.79 27.79 29.49
CA LYS A 294 -11.47 29.22 29.49
C LYS A 294 -9.98 29.47 29.75
N ASN A 295 -9.41 30.46 29.05
CA ASN A 295 -8.05 30.97 29.25
C ASN A 295 -6.96 29.88 29.17
N VAL A 296 -7.08 28.99 28.19
CA VAL A 296 -6.06 27.96 27.90
C VAL A 296 -4.79 28.63 27.37
N VAL A 297 -4.96 29.62 26.48
CA VAL A 297 -3.88 30.47 26.01
C VAL A 297 -4.05 31.85 26.65
N THR A 298 -3.20 32.16 27.62
CA THR A 298 -3.21 33.42 28.39
C THR A 298 -2.32 34.49 27.75
N ARG A 299 -2.40 35.73 28.24
CA ARG A 299 -1.49 36.82 27.83
C ARG A 299 -0.01 36.44 27.95
N GLU A 300 0.37 35.78 29.05
CA GLU A 300 1.75 35.35 29.28
C GLU A 300 2.25 34.39 28.18
N HIS A 301 1.39 33.47 27.73
CA HIS A 301 1.72 32.57 26.62
C HIS A 301 1.93 33.36 25.32
N LEU A 302 1.04 34.30 25.00
CA LEU A 302 1.08 35.14 23.80
C LEU A 302 2.32 36.05 23.77
N ASP A 303 2.71 36.57 24.94
CA ASP A 303 3.93 37.37 25.10
C ASP A 303 5.20 36.56 24.78
N ARG A 304 5.20 35.25 25.08
CA ARG A 304 6.35 34.35 24.90
C ARG A 304 6.40 33.64 23.54
N MET A 305 5.39 33.78 22.70
CA MET A 305 5.36 33.16 21.36
C MET A 305 6.45 33.74 20.45
N LYS A 306 6.90 32.94 19.48
CA LYS A 306 7.80 33.43 18.43
C LYS A 306 7.06 34.33 17.43
N ASN A 307 7.82 35.15 16.72
CA ASN A 307 7.30 35.98 15.65
C ASN A 307 6.59 35.13 14.57
N SER A 308 5.45 35.63 14.10
CA SER A 308 4.54 34.99 13.12
C SER A 308 3.92 33.66 13.56
N CYS A 309 3.84 33.39 14.87
CA CYS A 309 3.08 32.25 15.39
C CYS A 309 1.59 32.40 15.04
N ILE A 310 0.96 31.33 14.55
CA ILE A 310 -0.46 31.29 14.21
C ILE A 310 -1.25 30.79 15.41
N VAL A 311 -2.29 31.50 15.82
CA VAL A 311 -3.14 31.14 16.96
C VAL A 311 -4.59 31.07 16.51
N CYS A 312 -5.25 29.93 16.76
CA CYS A 312 -6.65 29.74 16.43
C CYS A 312 -7.39 28.82 17.40
N ASN A 313 -8.72 28.95 17.43
CA ASN A 313 -9.60 28.14 18.24
C ASN A 313 -10.45 27.22 17.37
N MET A 314 -10.45 25.93 17.71
CA MET A 314 -11.35 24.89 17.16
C MET A 314 -12.38 24.40 18.18
N GLY A 315 -12.26 24.81 19.43
CA GLY A 315 -13.22 24.46 20.48
C GLY A 315 -14.41 25.42 20.50
N HIS A 316 -14.78 25.98 21.66
CA HIS A 316 -16.02 26.75 21.79
C HIS A 316 -15.79 28.24 22.09
N SER A 317 -16.71 29.09 21.64
CA SER A 317 -16.70 30.54 21.85
C SER A 317 -15.39 31.21 21.40
N ASN A 318 -15.02 32.32 22.03
CA ASN A 318 -13.72 32.99 21.90
C ASN A 318 -12.89 32.96 23.19
N THR A 319 -13.35 32.22 24.22
CA THR A 319 -12.81 32.31 25.58
C THR A 319 -11.63 31.38 25.86
N GLU A 320 -11.30 30.45 24.96
CA GLU A 320 -10.13 29.57 25.12
C GLU A 320 -8.82 30.36 25.01
N ILE A 321 -8.85 31.44 24.22
CA ILE A 321 -7.76 32.38 24.03
C ILE A 321 -8.14 33.68 24.72
N ASP A 322 -7.24 34.24 25.53
CA ASP A 322 -7.47 35.51 26.20
C ASP A 322 -7.28 36.70 25.25
N VAL A 323 -8.24 36.89 24.34
CA VAL A 323 -8.21 37.97 23.33
C VAL A 323 -8.47 39.35 23.96
N THR A 324 -9.23 39.41 25.06
CA THR A 324 -9.55 40.66 25.75
C THR A 324 -8.29 41.33 26.29
N SER A 325 -7.33 40.57 26.83
CA SER A 325 -6.06 41.13 27.30
C SER A 325 -5.14 41.62 26.18
N LEU A 326 -5.43 41.31 24.91
CA LEU A 326 -4.70 41.86 23.75
C LEU A 326 -5.23 43.23 23.30
N ARG A 327 -6.37 43.70 23.83
CA ARG A 327 -6.95 45.01 23.50
C ARG A 327 -6.35 46.12 24.38
N THR A 328 -5.03 46.28 24.32
CA THR A 328 -4.28 47.30 25.07
C THR A 328 -3.70 48.36 24.12
N PRO A 329 -3.53 49.62 24.56
CA PRO A 329 -3.04 50.71 23.70
C PRO A 329 -1.57 50.54 23.24
N GLU A 330 -0.82 49.68 23.93
CA GLU A 330 0.56 49.29 23.59
C GLU A 330 0.66 48.32 22.40
N LEU A 331 -0.41 47.56 22.10
CA LEU A 331 -0.42 46.58 21.01
C LEU A 331 -1.12 47.15 19.79
N THR A 332 -0.45 47.05 18.63
CA THR A 332 -1.05 47.49 17.36
C THR A 332 -1.77 46.32 16.70
N TRP A 333 -3.04 46.51 16.35
CA TRP A 333 -3.83 45.53 15.59
C TRP A 333 -3.88 45.93 14.13
N GLU A 334 -3.39 45.05 13.25
CA GLU A 334 -3.41 45.22 11.80
C GLU A 334 -4.25 44.11 11.18
N ARG A 335 -5.40 44.47 10.59
CA ARG A 335 -6.26 43.50 9.90
C ARG A 335 -5.71 43.23 8.50
N VAL A 336 -5.18 42.03 8.30
CA VAL A 336 -4.55 41.61 7.03
C VAL A 336 -5.60 41.24 6.00
N ARG A 337 -6.58 40.44 6.42
CA ARG A 337 -7.73 40.03 5.59
C ARG A 337 -8.93 39.76 6.48
N SER A 338 -10.04 39.38 5.87
CA SER A 338 -11.23 38.99 6.63
C SER A 338 -10.90 37.82 7.58
N GLN A 339 -11.20 37.98 8.87
CA GLN A 339 -10.92 37.00 9.94
C GLN A 339 -9.43 36.66 10.17
N VAL A 340 -8.50 37.52 9.75
CA VAL A 340 -7.06 37.34 10.00
C VAL A 340 -6.45 38.66 10.46
N ASP A 341 -6.02 38.69 11.71
CA ASP A 341 -5.48 39.87 12.37
C ASP A 341 -4.03 39.63 12.81
N HIS A 342 -3.17 40.59 12.54
CA HIS A 342 -1.84 40.66 13.14
C HIS A 342 -1.90 41.49 14.42
N VAL A 343 -1.47 40.90 15.53
CA VAL A 343 -1.26 41.61 16.79
C VAL A 343 0.23 41.87 16.94
N ILE A 344 0.63 43.14 17.02
CA ILE A 344 2.02 43.60 16.95
C ILE A 344 2.44 44.19 18.30
N TRP A 345 3.51 43.66 18.87
CA TRP A 345 4.12 44.13 20.11
C TRP A 345 5.07 45.31 19.86
N PRO A 346 5.38 46.12 20.90
CA PRO A 346 6.31 47.26 20.79
C PRO A 346 7.71 46.88 20.30
N ASP A 347 8.14 45.64 20.52
CA ASP A 347 9.42 45.08 20.07
C ASP A 347 9.42 44.65 18.59
N GLY A 348 8.28 44.76 17.90
CA GLY A 348 8.10 44.37 16.51
C GLY A 348 7.66 42.91 16.30
N LYS A 349 7.54 42.09 17.35
CA LYS A 349 6.98 40.73 17.26
C LYS A 349 5.52 40.78 16.82
N ARG A 350 5.13 39.88 15.91
CA ARG A 350 3.76 39.76 15.39
C ARG A 350 3.18 38.38 15.68
N VAL A 351 1.92 38.30 16.10
CA VAL A 351 1.15 37.05 16.21
C VAL A 351 -0.01 37.10 15.23
N VAL A 352 -0.24 35.99 14.52
CA VAL A 352 -1.34 35.85 13.55
C VAL A 352 -2.53 35.24 14.29
N LEU A 353 -3.53 36.05 14.62
CA LEU A 353 -4.75 35.62 15.28
C LEU A 353 -5.86 35.37 14.25
N LEU A 354 -6.42 34.16 14.27
CA LEU A 354 -7.50 33.79 13.36
C LEU A 354 -8.87 33.98 14.03
N ALA A 355 -9.81 34.56 13.28
CA ALA A 355 -11.21 34.81 13.67
C ALA A 355 -11.39 35.50 15.04
N GLU A 356 -10.41 36.32 15.47
CA GLU A 356 -10.37 36.91 16.81
C GLU A 356 -10.59 35.87 17.94
N GLY A 357 -10.06 34.66 17.76
CA GLY A 357 -10.20 33.55 18.72
C GLY A 357 -11.54 32.81 18.68
N ARG A 358 -12.47 33.17 17.79
CA ARG A 358 -13.70 32.39 17.54
C ARG A 358 -13.41 31.13 16.72
N LEU A 359 -14.42 30.27 16.60
CA LEU A 359 -14.33 28.98 15.91
C LEU A 359 -13.82 29.11 14.47
N LEU A 360 -12.67 28.50 14.19
CA LEU A 360 -11.99 28.57 12.90
C LEU A 360 -12.79 27.86 11.80
N ASN A 361 -13.29 26.65 12.07
CA ASN A 361 -14.00 25.81 11.09
C ASN A 361 -15.26 26.45 10.50
N LEU A 362 -15.90 27.35 11.24
CA LEU A 362 -17.12 28.04 10.81
C LEU A 362 -16.87 29.47 10.33
N SER A 363 -15.88 30.16 10.93
CA SER A 363 -15.57 31.55 10.57
C SER A 363 -14.71 31.64 9.31
N CYS A 364 -13.84 30.65 9.10
CA CYS A 364 -12.77 30.69 8.10
C CYS A 364 -12.77 29.51 7.13
N SER A 365 -13.66 28.54 7.31
CA SER A 365 -13.75 27.31 6.53
C SER A 365 -15.21 27.00 6.19
N THR A 366 -15.42 26.00 5.34
CA THR A 366 -16.73 25.41 5.11
C THR A 366 -16.78 24.01 5.70
N VAL A 367 -17.85 23.67 6.42
CA VAL A 367 -18.03 22.35 7.02
C VAL A 367 -18.60 21.36 5.98
N PRO A 368 -18.15 20.10 5.94
CA PRO A 368 -18.65 19.10 5.01
C PRO A 368 -20.16 18.83 5.17
N THR A 369 -20.92 18.97 4.08
CA THR A 369 -22.38 18.77 4.06
C THR A 369 -22.81 17.41 4.60
N PHE A 370 -22.07 16.35 4.27
CA PHE A 370 -22.41 15.00 4.70
C PHE A 370 -22.41 14.83 6.22
N VAL A 371 -21.43 15.43 6.90
CA VAL A 371 -21.34 15.36 8.37
C VAL A 371 -22.48 16.15 9.00
N LEU A 372 -22.78 17.33 8.47
CA LEU A 372 -23.93 18.12 8.90
C LEU A 372 -25.27 17.42 8.62
N SER A 373 -25.37 16.60 7.57
CA SER A 373 -26.55 15.75 7.32
C SER A 373 -26.80 14.78 8.45
N ILE A 374 -25.74 14.16 8.99
CA ILE A 374 -25.83 13.25 10.11
C ILE A 374 -26.36 14.00 11.33
N THR A 375 -25.74 15.12 11.68
CA THR A 375 -26.14 15.93 12.84
C THR A 375 -27.58 16.45 12.70
N ALA A 376 -27.94 17.02 11.55
CA ALA A 376 -29.28 17.51 11.28
C ALA A 376 -30.34 16.40 11.32
N THR A 377 -30.01 15.19 10.84
CA THR A 377 -30.91 14.03 10.93
C THR A 377 -31.09 13.61 12.39
N THR A 378 -30.03 13.61 13.19
CA THR A 378 -30.07 13.33 14.62
C THR A 378 -30.93 14.35 15.37
N GLN A 379 -30.81 15.65 15.05
CA GLN A 379 -31.65 16.71 15.61
C GLN A 379 -33.13 16.54 15.23
N ALA A 380 -33.43 16.30 13.95
CA ALA A 380 -34.81 16.11 13.49
C ALA A 380 -35.47 14.92 14.18
N LEU A 381 -34.75 13.80 14.33
CA LEU A 381 -35.25 12.63 15.05
C LEU A 381 -35.42 12.89 16.56
N ALA A 382 -34.50 13.63 17.20
CA ALA A 382 -34.65 14.03 18.60
C ALA A 382 -35.89 14.91 18.83
N LEU A 383 -36.18 15.84 17.90
CA LEU A 383 -37.37 16.67 17.94
C LEU A 383 -38.65 15.83 17.77
N ILE A 384 -38.66 14.89 16.82
CA ILE A 384 -39.78 13.96 16.61
C ILE A 384 -40.03 13.11 17.87
N GLU A 385 -38.97 12.58 18.48
CA GLU A 385 -39.07 11.75 19.69
C GLU A 385 -39.62 12.54 20.87
N LEU A 386 -39.07 13.72 21.17
CA LEU A 386 -39.55 14.54 22.30
C LEU A 386 -40.98 15.04 22.09
N TYR A 387 -41.34 15.43 20.87
CA TYR A 387 -42.66 15.99 20.60
C TYR A 387 -43.78 14.93 20.66
N ASN A 388 -43.50 13.71 20.18
CA ASN A 388 -44.47 12.61 20.14
C ASN A 388 -44.38 11.66 21.34
N ALA A 389 -43.45 11.89 22.27
CA ALA A 389 -43.33 11.11 23.48
C ALA A 389 -44.65 11.15 24.29
N PRO A 390 -45.19 10.01 24.74
CA PRO A 390 -46.35 9.99 25.62
C PRO A 390 -46.04 10.70 26.95
N GLU A 391 -47.06 11.33 27.53
CA GLU A 391 -46.91 12.04 28.81
C GLU A 391 -46.30 11.11 29.88
N GLY A 392 -45.27 11.61 30.58
CA GLY A 392 -44.57 10.86 31.62
C GLY A 392 -43.39 10.00 31.14
N ARG A 393 -43.16 9.82 29.83
CA ARG A 393 -41.99 9.08 29.31
C ARG A 393 -40.66 9.75 29.68
N TYR A 394 -40.58 11.07 29.53
CA TYR A 394 -39.42 11.88 29.89
C TYR A 394 -39.76 12.78 31.07
N LYS A 395 -38.93 12.74 32.10
CA LYS A 395 -39.01 13.66 33.26
C LYS A 395 -38.27 14.97 32.94
N GLN A 396 -38.27 15.90 33.87
CA GLN A 396 -37.59 17.19 33.72
C GLN A 396 -36.07 17.03 33.94
N ASP A 397 -35.42 16.30 33.03
CA ASP A 397 -34.00 15.98 33.10
C ASP A 397 -33.38 15.91 31.68
N VAL A 398 -32.07 15.72 31.61
CA VAL A 398 -31.28 15.60 30.39
C VAL A 398 -31.13 14.14 30.00
N TYR A 399 -31.65 13.77 28.83
CA TYR A 399 -31.65 12.42 28.29
C TYR A 399 -30.72 12.29 27.09
N LEU A 400 -30.14 11.10 26.93
CA LEU A 400 -29.44 10.73 25.70
C LEU A 400 -30.45 10.27 24.65
N LEU A 401 -30.13 10.51 23.37
CA LEU A 401 -30.91 9.97 22.26
C LEU A 401 -30.94 8.43 22.36
N PRO A 402 -32.11 7.77 22.21
CA PRO A 402 -32.18 6.32 22.20
C PRO A 402 -31.22 5.71 21.18
N LYS A 403 -30.42 4.74 21.60
CA LYS A 403 -29.37 4.16 20.75
C LYS A 403 -29.88 3.59 19.43
N LYS A 404 -31.10 3.03 19.41
CA LYS A 404 -31.73 2.54 18.18
C LYS A 404 -31.97 3.65 17.16
N MET A 405 -32.26 4.87 17.62
CA MET A 405 -32.39 6.03 16.73
C MET A 405 -31.04 6.49 16.21
N ASP A 406 -30.00 6.44 17.05
CA ASP A 406 -28.61 6.73 16.66
C ASP A 406 -28.12 5.75 15.56
N GLU A 407 -28.39 4.45 15.72
CA GLU A 407 -28.13 3.41 14.72
C GLU A 407 -28.97 3.61 13.44
N TYR A 408 -30.22 4.08 13.59
CA TYR A 408 -31.07 4.39 12.46
C TYR A 408 -30.55 5.59 11.66
N VAL A 409 -30.08 6.67 12.31
CA VAL A 409 -29.39 7.78 11.63
C VAL A 409 -28.24 7.25 10.81
N ALA A 410 -27.37 6.42 11.39
CA ALA A 410 -26.25 5.82 10.66
C ALA A 410 -26.75 5.03 9.43
N SER A 411 -27.79 4.19 9.59
CA SER A 411 -28.35 3.37 8.51
C SER A 411 -28.88 4.20 7.32
N LEU A 412 -29.42 5.39 7.56
CA LEU A 412 -29.93 6.27 6.51
C LEU A 412 -28.81 6.85 5.63
N HIS A 413 -27.58 6.90 6.15
CA HIS A 413 -26.43 7.49 5.47
C HIS A 413 -25.57 6.45 4.73
N LEU A 414 -25.62 5.17 5.12
CA LEU A 414 -24.85 4.08 4.52
C LEU A 414 -25.05 3.88 3.00
N PRO A 415 -26.27 4.01 2.43
CA PRO A 415 -26.46 3.87 0.99
C PRO A 415 -25.61 4.84 0.15
N SER A 416 -25.22 5.99 0.71
CA SER A 416 -24.36 6.97 0.03
C SER A 416 -22.93 6.46 -0.22
N PHE A 417 -22.51 5.39 0.47
CA PHE A 417 -21.18 4.77 0.35
C PHE A 417 -21.21 3.39 -0.30
N ASP A 418 -22.35 2.95 -0.84
CA ASP A 418 -22.55 1.56 -1.28
C ASP A 418 -22.24 0.55 -0.16
N ALA A 419 -22.52 0.94 1.09
CA ALA A 419 -22.27 0.11 2.25
C ALA A 419 -23.48 -0.80 2.51
N HIS A 420 -23.29 -2.11 2.33
CA HIS A 420 -24.31 -3.13 2.57
C HIS A 420 -24.19 -3.68 3.98
N LEU A 421 -25.17 -3.38 4.84
CA LEU A 421 -25.19 -3.83 6.22
C LEU A 421 -25.63 -5.30 6.28
N THR A 422 -24.84 -6.14 6.95
CA THR A 422 -25.20 -7.54 7.20
C THR A 422 -26.30 -7.63 8.25
N GLU A 423 -27.34 -8.41 7.96
CA GLU A 423 -28.41 -8.70 8.91
C GLU A 423 -28.04 -9.89 9.79
N LEU A 424 -28.35 -9.81 11.08
CA LEU A 424 -28.18 -10.94 12.00
C LEU A 424 -29.15 -12.06 11.62
N THR A 425 -28.68 -13.31 11.59
CA THR A 425 -29.57 -14.48 11.55
C THR A 425 -30.33 -14.62 12.87
N ASP A 426 -31.42 -15.40 12.90
CA ASP A 426 -32.17 -15.64 14.15
C ASP A 426 -31.28 -16.26 15.22
N ASP A 427 -30.41 -17.18 14.82
CA ASP A 427 -29.48 -17.84 15.72
C ASP A 427 -28.44 -16.87 16.29
N GLN A 428 -27.89 -15.97 15.47
CA GLN A 428 -26.95 -14.95 15.93
C GLN A 428 -27.61 -13.95 16.89
N ALA A 429 -28.83 -13.50 16.57
CA ALA A 429 -29.59 -12.59 17.43
C ALA A 429 -29.89 -13.24 18.79
N LYS A 430 -30.30 -14.52 18.78
CA LYS A 430 -30.54 -15.30 20.00
C LYS A 430 -29.25 -15.52 20.80
N TYR A 431 -28.15 -15.85 20.13
CA TYR A 431 -26.86 -16.06 20.77
C TYR A 431 -26.35 -14.80 21.49
N LEU A 432 -26.49 -13.63 20.83
CA LEU A 432 -26.06 -12.35 21.39
C LEU A 432 -27.07 -11.77 22.40
N GLY A 433 -28.28 -12.33 22.49
CA GLY A 433 -29.37 -11.78 23.29
C GLY A 433 -29.85 -10.40 22.79
N LEU A 434 -29.81 -10.17 21.49
CA LEU A 434 -30.14 -8.90 20.85
C LEU A 434 -31.31 -9.06 19.88
N ASN A 435 -32.00 -7.95 19.59
CA ASN A 435 -32.96 -7.91 18.49
C ASN A 435 -32.21 -7.75 17.15
N LYS A 436 -32.66 -8.44 16.09
CA LYS A 436 -32.11 -8.30 14.72
C LYS A 436 -32.10 -6.85 14.21
N ASN A 437 -33.03 -6.03 14.69
CA ASN A 437 -33.19 -4.62 14.33
C ASN A 437 -32.57 -3.67 15.35
N GLY A 438 -31.70 -4.17 16.23
CA GLY A 438 -31.03 -3.41 17.27
C GLY A 438 -31.92 -3.01 18.47
N PRO A 439 -31.34 -2.31 19.47
CA PRO A 439 -29.99 -1.77 19.47
C PRO A 439 -28.90 -2.86 19.51
N PHE A 440 -27.82 -2.68 18.74
CA PHE A 440 -26.78 -3.71 18.58
C PHE A 440 -25.67 -3.66 19.64
N LYS A 441 -25.68 -2.63 20.48
CA LYS A 441 -24.70 -2.42 21.55
C LYS A 441 -25.40 -1.92 22.82
N PRO A 442 -24.88 -2.23 24.01
CA PRO A 442 -25.41 -1.67 25.24
C PRO A 442 -25.13 -0.16 25.35
N ASN A 443 -25.90 0.56 26.17
CA ASN A 443 -25.79 2.03 26.31
C ASN A 443 -24.41 2.51 26.77
N TYR A 444 -23.70 1.72 27.57
CA TYR A 444 -22.34 2.05 28.04
C TYR A 444 -21.24 1.84 26.99
N TYR A 445 -21.56 1.29 25.82
CA TYR A 445 -20.57 0.93 24.81
C TYR A 445 -19.92 2.17 24.17
N ARG A 446 -18.64 2.38 24.46
CA ARG A 446 -17.82 3.42 23.86
C ARG A 446 -17.16 2.87 22.59
N LEU A 447 -17.46 3.46 21.43
CA LEU A 447 -16.92 3.06 20.12
C LEU A 447 -15.42 3.39 19.92
N ASN A 448 -14.71 3.78 20.98
CA ASN A 448 -13.26 3.90 20.97
C ASN A 448 -12.66 2.49 21.04
N LYS A 449 -12.08 2.02 19.93
CA LYS A 449 -11.28 0.80 19.94
C LYS A 449 -10.17 0.94 20.98
N TRP A 450 -10.11 -0.05 21.86
CA TRP A 450 -8.88 -0.49 22.49
C TRP A 450 -7.87 -0.79 21.38
N LYS A 451 -6.75 -0.06 21.34
CA LYS A 451 -5.49 -0.66 20.90
C LYS A 451 -5.17 -1.69 21.97
N THR A 452 -5.26 -2.96 21.65
CA THR A 452 -4.79 -4.05 22.51
C THR A 452 -3.27 -3.96 22.61
N SER A 453 -2.81 -3.21 23.58
CA SER A 453 -1.50 -3.35 24.22
C SER A 453 -1.69 -4.20 25.48
N GLN A 454 -0.79 -5.17 25.68
CA GLN A 454 -0.75 -6.25 26.68
C GLN A 454 -1.43 -7.56 26.22
N GLY A 455 -0.71 -8.63 25.93
CA GLY A 455 0.74 -8.83 25.89
C GLY A 455 1.03 -10.19 25.29
N TYR A 456 1.99 -10.26 24.36
CA TYR A 456 2.93 -11.35 24.10
C TYR A 456 3.95 -10.80 23.10
N SER A 457 5.22 -10.75 23.54
CA SER A 457 6.46 -10.58 22.78
C SER A 457 6.49 -9.57 21.61
N GLU A 458 7.20 -8.47 21.81
CA GLU A 458 7.78 -7.69 20.71
C GLU A 458 8.69 -8.62 19.89
N SER A 459 8.22 -9.07 18.72
CA SER A 459 9.14 -9.34 17.63
C SER A 459 9.80 -8.02 17.26
N PRO A 460 11.14 -7.93 17.14
CA PRO A 460 11.81 -6.69 16.78
C PRO A 460 11.26 -6.23 15.44
N ASP A 461 11.11 -4.91 15.28
CA ASP A 461 10.91 -4.28 13.97
C ASP A 461 11.90 -4.92 13.00
N LEU A 462 11.38 -5.79 12.13
CA LEU A 462 12.12 -6.31 11.01
C LEU A 462 12.37 -5.12 10.10
N GLU A 463 13.55 -4.50 10.21
CA GLU A 463 14.19 -3.96 9.03
C GLU A 463 14.14 -5.07 7.97
N PHE A 464 13.21 -4.93 7.03
CA PHE A 464 13.02 -5.93 6.00
C PHE A 464 14.25 -5.92 5.08
N GLU A 465 15.14 -6.88 5.29
CA GLU A 465 16.10 -7.31 4.29
C GLU A 465 15.36 -8.13 3.23
N TYR A 466 15.26 -7.55 2.03
CA TYR A 466 14.82 -8.25 0.82
C TYR A 466 15.96 -9.13 0.24
N ALA A 467 16.73 -9.77 1.12
CA ALA A 467 17.80 -10.69 0.76
C ALA A 467 17.19 -12.01 0.25
N ASP A 468 18.00 -12.81 -0.44
CA ASP A 468 17.58 -14.14 -0.92
C ASP A 468 17.50 -15.19 0.21
N THR A 469 17.67 -14.75 1.46
CA THR A 469 17.76 -15.57 2.69
C THR A 469 16.62 -15.19 3.64
N ASP A 470 15.79 -16.16 4.04
CA ASP A 470 14.79 -15.93 5.08
C ASP A 470 15.39 -16.19 6.47
N LYS A 471 14.74 -15.65 7.52
CA LYS A 471 15.07 -16.01 8.90
C LYS A 471 14.80 -17.50 9.13
N TRP A 472 15.59 -18.14 9.99
CA TRP A 472 15.47 -19.57 10.32
C TRP A 472 14.04 -20.04 10.64
N ALA A 473 13.29 -19.29 11.45
CA ALA A 473 11.90 -19.62 11.76
C ALA A 473 11.00 -19.68 10.51
N ALA A 474 11.18 -18.74 9.58
CA ALA A 474 10.42 -18.69 8.33
C ALA A 474 10.78 -19.87 7.40
N GLU A 475 12.05 -20.25 7.31
CA GLU A 475 12.53 -21.40 6.52
C GLU A 475 11.85 -22.70 6.96
N LEU A 476 11.80 -22.95 8.26
CA LEU A 476 11.21 -24.16 8.82
C LEU A 476 9.69 -24.20 8.65
N SER A 477 9.06 -23.03 8.79
CA SER A 477 7.65 -22.83 8.47
C SER A 477 7.34 -23.17 7.00
N GLU A 478 8.32 -23.02 6.10
CA GLU A 478 8.16 -23.32 4.67
C GLU A 478 8.42 -24.80 4.39
N LEU A 479 9.37 -25.42 5.08
CA LEU A 479 9.72 -26.83 4.87
C LEU A 479 8.61 -27.80 5.31
N TYR A 480 7.99 -27.55 6.47
CA TYR A 480 7.06 -28.47 7.13
C TYR A 480 5.58 -28.04 7.04
N SER A 481 4.65 -29.00 7.17
CA SER A 481 3.19 -28.79 7.22
C SER A 481 2.56 -29.29 8.53
N TYR A 482 1.31 -28.91 8.83
CA TYR A 482 0.62 -29.40 10.05
C TYR A 482 0.42 -30.92 10.05
N THR A 483 0.18 -31.45 8.87
CA THR A 483 0.02 -32.89 8.61
C THR A 483 1.30 -33.70 8.85
N GLU A 484 2.49 -33.08 8.86
CA GLU A 484 3.78 -33.75 9.12
C GLU A 484 4.16 -33.78 10.62
N GLY A 485 3.33 -33.21 11.51
CA GLY A 485 3.57 -33.16 12.96
C GLY A 485 3.97 -34.51 13.61
N PRO A 486 3.25 -35.61 13.35
CA PRO A 486 3.58 -36.94 13.91
C PRO A 486 4.96 -37.47 13.47
N GLU A 487 5.49 -37.02 12.33
CA GLU A 487 6.79 -37.49 11.83
C GLU A 487 7.95 -37.03 12.71
N PHE A 488 7.84 -35.86 13.38
CA PHE A 488 8.89 -35.36 14.26
C PHE A 488 9.13 -36.27 15.48
N LEU A 489 8.05 -36.72 16.11
CA LEU A 489 8.12 -37.67 17.23
C LEU A 489 8.72 -39.01 16.78
N MET A 490 8.36 -39.47 15.58
CA MET A 490 8.93 -40.69 15.01
C MET A 490 10.43 -40.54 14.73
N ASN A 491 10.88 -39.39 14.22
CA ASN A 491 12.30 -39.13 13.97
C ASN A 491 13.12 -39.17 15.26
N ARG A 492 12.63 -38.53 16.32
CA ARG A 492 13.24 -38.58 17.65
C ARG A 492 13.30 -40.01 18.18
N LYS A 493 12.20 -40.75 18.09
CA LYS A 493 12.13 -42.14 18.55
C LYS A 493 13.15 -43.03 17.82
N CYS A 494 13.28 -42.90 16.50
CA CYS A 494 14.27 -43.66 15.73
C CYS A 494 15.70 -43.33 16.16
N PHE A 495 16.01 -42.07 16.44
CA PHE A 495 17.32 -41.68 16.97
C PHE A 495 17.56 -42.23 18.38
N GLU A 496 16.61 -42.07 19.31
CA GLU A 496 16.74 -42.56 20.68
C GLU A 496 16.91 -44.09 20.75
N GLU A 497 16.18 -44.83 19.92
CA GLU A 497 16.30 -46.30 19.83
C GLU A 497 17.71 -46.73 19.37
N ASP A 498 18.27 -46.06 18.36
CA ASP A 498 19.62 -46.36 17.86
C ASP A 498 20.71 -45.88 18.84
N PHE A 499 20.55 -44.67 19.36
CA PHE A 499 21.51 -44.03 20.26
C PHE A 499 21.68 -44.81 21.57
N ARG A 500 20.57 -45.27 22.18
CA ARG A 500 20.60 -46.05 23.45
C ARG A 500 21.26 -47.42 23.33
N ILE A 501 21.37 -47.98 22.12
CA ILE A 501 22.09 -49.25 21.91
C ILE A 501 23.60 -49.06 22.10
N HIS A 502 24.10 -47.87 21.80
CA HIS A 502 25.54 -47.60 21.69
C HIS A 502 26.08 -46.66 22.75
N VAL A 503 25.22 -45.83 23.34
CA VAL A 503 25.54 -44.86 24.38
C VAL A 503 24.54 -45.02 25.51
N THR A 504 25.02 -45.41 26.69
CA THR A 504 24.21 -45.56 27.90
C THR A 504 24.37 -44.32 28.79
N ASP A 505 23.26 -43.79 29.31
CA ASP A 505 23.21 -42.74 30.35
C ASP A 505 23.92 -41.42 30.03
N LYS A 506 24.10 -41.09 28.75
CA LYS A 506 24.56 -39.77 28.29
C LYS A 506 23.63 -39.21 27.23
N LYS A 507 23.58 -37.88 27.12
CA LYS A 507 22.88 -37.15 26.05
C LYS A 507 23.78 -36.93 24.84
N TRP A 508 23.21 -36.65 23.66
CA TRP A 508 23.99 -36.25 22.48
C TRP A 508 24.87 -35.05 22.81
N THR A 509 24.30 -34.05 23.46
CA THR A 509 25.01 -32.81 23.86
C THR A 509 26.19 -33.01 24.83
N GLU A 510 26.28 -34.16 25.49
CA GLU A 510 27.32 -34.49 26.48
C GLU A 510 28.48 -35.31 25.90
N LEU A 511 28.42 -35.66 24.61
CA LEU A 511 29.47 -36.45 23.95
C LEU A 511 30.65 -35.58 23.51
N ASP A 512 31.83 -36.21 23.43
CA ASP A 512 32.99 -35.58 22.82
C ASP A 512 32.91 -35.59 21.27
N THR A 513 33.73 -34.78 20.61
CA THR A 513 33.74 -34.67 19.15
C THR A 513 34.08 -35.99 18.43
N ASN A 514 34.85 -36.88 19.04
CA ASN A 514 35.22 -38.17 18.46
C ASN A 514 34.06 -39.18 18.56
N GLN A 515 33.31 -39.13 19.65
CA GLN A 515 32.09 -39.90 19.88
C GLN A 515 30.99 -39.47 18.93
N HIS A 516 30.81 -38.16 18.73
CA HIS A 516 29.92 -37.62 17.69
C HIS A 516 30.27 -38.15 16.30
N ARG A 517 31.55 -38.06 15.91
CA ARG A 517 32.03 -38.58 14.61
C ARG A 517 31.78 -40.07 14.47
N THR A 518 32.09 -40.85 15.49
CA THR A 518 31.91 -42.30 15.50
C THR A 518 30.43 -42.67 15.33
N HIS A 519 29.53 -41.98 16.01
CA HIS A 519 28.10 -42.23 15.88
C HIS A 519 27.57 -41.79 14.52
N ALA A 520 28.00 -40.64 14.00
CA ALA A 520 27.64 -40.19 12.65
C ALA A 520 28.12 -41.16 11.55
N MET A 521 29.31 -41.75 11.68
CA MET A 521 29.81 -42.80 10.79
C MET A 521 28.95 -44.06 10.84
N ARG A 522 28.50 -44.49 12.03
CA ARG A 522 27.59 -45.64 12.16
C ARG A 522 26.23 -45.39 11.53
N LEU A 523 25.70 -44.18 11.67
CA LEU A 523 24.46 -43.80 11.00
C LEU A 523 24.65 -43.80 9.46
N LEU A 524 25.83 -43.40 8.97
CA LEU A 524 26.15 -43.52 7.54
C LEU A 524 26.20 -44.99 7.08
N ASP A 525 26.90 -45.86 7.82
CA ASP A 525 26.95 -47.31 7.52
C ASP A 525 25.54 -47.94 7.53
N GLY A 526 24.69 -47.52 8.48
CA GLY A 526 23.30 -47.95 8.59
C GLY A 526 22.42 -47.49 7.41
N LEU A 527 22.79 -46.40 6.75
CA LEU A 527 22.09 -45.86 5.59
C LEU A 527 22.36 -46.70 4.32
N GLU A 528 23.49 -47.39 4.25
CA GLU A 528 23.86 -48.30 3.16
C GLU A 528 23.17 -49.67 3.22
N VAL A 529 22.40 -49.96 4.29
CA VAL A 529 21.69 -51.23 4.47
C VAL A 529 20.64 -51.45 3.38
N THR A 530 20.56 -52.68 2.86
CA THR A 530 19.64 -53.07 1.76
C THR A 530 18.16 -53.04 2.14
N ALA A 531 17.83 -53.28 3.41
CA ALA A 531 16.45 -53.31 3.90
C ALA A 531 15.85 -51.90 4.01
N ARG A 532 14.83 -51.61 3.18
CA ARG A 532 14.15 -50.30 3.11
C ARG A 532 13.69 -49.78 4.47
N GLU A 533 13.05 -50.60 5.30
CA GLU A 533 12.54 -50.17 6.61
C GLU A 533 13.66 -49.77 7.57
N LYS A 534 14.79 -50.50 7.57
CA LYS A 534 15.95 -50.18 8.41
C LYS A 534 16.60 -48.88 7.94
N ARG A 535 16.76 -48.74 6.62
CA ARG A 535 17.29 -47.52 5.99
C ARG A 535 16.46 -46.29 6.33
N LEU A 536 15.13 -46.39 6.27
CA LEU A 536 14.23 -45.30 6.63
C LEU A 536 14.36 -44.91 8.11
N LYS A 537 14.48 -45.88 9.03
CA LYS A 537 14.71 -45.58 10.46
C LYS A 537 16.02 -44.82 10.67
N VAL A 538 17.10 -45.23 10.00
CA VAL A 538 18.39 -44.54 10.07
C VAL A 538 18.31 -43.15 9.44
N ALA A 539 17.67 -43.00 8.27
CA ALA A 539 17.45 -41.69 7.65
C ALA A 539 16.64 -40.75 8.57
N ARG A 540 15.64 -41.27 9.28
CA ARG A 540 14.88 -40.51 10.28
C ARG A 540 15.74 -40.09 11.48
N ALA A 541 16.66 -40.94 11.93
CA ALA A 541 17.62 -40.60 12.98
C ALA A 541 18.59 -39.50 12.51
N ILE A 542 19.13 -39.61 11.29
CA ILE A 542 19.96 -38.57 10.67
C ILE A 542 19.19 -37.24 10.55
N LEU A 543 17.91 -37.29 10.17
CA LEU A 543 17.05 -36.10 10.10
C LEU A 543 16.89 -35.43 11.47
N TYR A 544 16.72 -36.20 12.54
CA TYR A 544 16.65 -35.66 13.90
C TYR A 544 17.97 -35.01 14.35
N VAL A 545 19.11 -35.61 13.99
CA VAL A 545 20.44 -35.03 14.24
C VAL A 545 20.63 -33.73 13.45
N ALA A 546 20.30 -33.72 12.16
CA ALA A 546 20.35 -32.55 11.29
C ALA A 546 19.36 -31.43 11.72
N GLN A 547 18.36 -31.76 12.53
CA GLN A 547 17.41 -30.84 13.16
C GLN A 547 17.95 -30.22 14.47
N GLY A 548 19.17 -30.56 14.89
CA GLY A 548 19.82 -29.98 16.07
C GLY A 548 19.47 -30.66 17.39
N THR A 549 18.99 -31.92 17.37
CA THR A 549 18.73 -32.73 18.59
C THR A 549 17.90 -31.98 19.64
N PHE A 550 16.85 -31.34 19.15
CA PHE A 550 16.08 -30.35 19.89
C PHE A 550 15.48 -30.83 21.22
N GLY A 551 15.20 -32.12 21.37
CA GLY A 551 14.62 -32.68 22.61
C GLY A 551 15.57 -32.61 23.80
N GLU A 552 16.84 -32.29 23.56
CA GLU A 552 17.88 -32.15 24.58
C GLU A 552 18.27 -30.68 24.84
N CYS A 553 17.76 -29.75 24.04
CA CYS A 553 18.12 -28.33 24.11
C CYS A 553 17.15 -27.54 25.01
N SER A 554 17.66 -26.48 25.64
CA SER A 554 16.91 -25.61 26.55
C SER A 554 16.43 -24.30 25.92
N SER A 555 17.00 -23.91 24.76
CA SER A 555 16.67 -22.67 24.07
C SER A 555 16.74 -22.79 22.54
N GLU A 556 16.07 -21.90 21.80
CA GLU A 556 16.09 -21.88 20.33
C GLU A 556 17.49 -21.62 19.75
N ALA A 557 18.27 -20.76 20.41
CA ALA A 557 19.65 -20.45 20.00
C ALA A 557 20.56 -21.67 20.12
N GLU A 558 20.33 -22.51 21.15
CA GLU A 558 21.05 -23.76 21.35
C GLU A 558 20.72 -24.78 20.25
N VAL A 559 19.45 -24.90 19.86
CA VAL A 559 19.04 -25.75 18.72
C VAL A 559 19.72 -25.31 17.42
N GLN A 560 19.78 -24.01 17.14
CA GLN A 560 20.46 -23.49 15.94
C GLN A 560 21.96 -23.78 15.95
N SER A 561 22.61 -23.64 17.12
CA SER A 561 24.03 -23.95 17.29
C SER A 561 24.32 -25.43 17.03
N TRP A 562 23.55 -26.33 17.65
CA TRP A 562 23.68 -27.77 17.45
C TRP A 562 23.30 -28.22 16.04
N MET A 563 22.27 -27.65 15.43
CA MET A 563 21.92 -27.88 14.03
C MET A 563 23.10 -27.57 13.12
N ARG A 564 23.75 -26.41 13.32
CA ARG A 564 24.94 -26.01 12.56
C ARG A 564 26.09 -26.99 12.75
N TYR A 565 26.44 -27.30 14.00
CA TYR A 565 27.50 -28.26 14.32
C TYR A 565 27.23 -29.64 13.70
N ASN A 566 26.03 -30.19 13.89
CA ASN A 566 25.62 -31.49 13.40
C ASN A 566 25.63 -31.55 11.87
N VAL A 567 25.20 -30.49 11.17
CA VAL A 567 25.25 -30.43 9.70
C VAL A 567 26.70 -30.47 9.19
N PHE A 568 27.61 -29.70 9.79
CA PHE A 568 29.02 -29.75 9.39
C PHE A 568 29.64 -31.11 9.71
N LEU A 569 29.27 -31.76 10.82
CA LEU A 569 29.69 -33.12 11.15
C LEU A 569 29.21 -34.15 10.11
N LEU A 570 27.93 -34.11 9.74
CA LEU A 570 27.35 -35.00 8.73
C LEU A 570 28.00 -34.79 7.35
N LEU A 571 28.31 -33.54 7.02
CA LEU A 571 29.02 -33.21 5.78
C LEU A 571 30.46 -33.76 5.81
N GLU A 572 31.17 -33.64 6.93
CA GLU A 572 32.53 -34.16 7.11
C GLU A 572 32.59 -35.69 6.99
N VAL A 573 31.57 -36.39 7.48
CA VAL A 573 31.47 -37.85 7.39
C VAL A 573 31.08 -38.34 5.98
N GLY A 574 30.61 -37.44 5.10
CA GLY A 574 30.24 -37.78 3.72
C GLY A 574 28.77 -38.15 3.54
N THR A 575 27.91 -37.85 4.52
CA THR A 575 26.47 -38.20 4.49
C THR A 575 25.74 -37.63 3.28
N PHE A 576 26.12 -36.44 2.79
CA PHE A 576 25.45 -35.83 1.64
C PHE A 576 25.59 -36.66 0.36
N HIS A 577 26.75 -37.28 0.12
CA HIS A 577 26.98 -38.10 -1.07
C HIS A 577 26.09 -39.35 -1.06
N ALA A 578 26.04 -40.07 0.07
CA ALA A 578 25.15 -41.22 0.24
C ALA A 578 23.67 -40.84 0.05
N LEU A 579 23.25 -39.65 0.51
CA LEU A 579 21.89 -39.15 0.28
C LEU A 579 21.58 -38.88 -1.21
N VAL A 580 22.56 -38.37 -1.98
CA VAL A 580 22.42 -38.16 -3.43
C VAL A 580 22.23 -39.49 -4.16
N GLU A 581 23.00 -40.52 -3.81
CA GLU A 581 22.88 -41.86 -4.39
C GLU A 581 21.53 -42.49 -4.07
N LEU A 582 21.09 -42.41 -2.80
CA LEU A 582 19.79 -42.89 -2.38
C LEU A 582 18.63 -42.16 -3.05
N LEU A 583 18.74 -40.84 -3.21
CA LEU A 583 17.74 -40.05 -3.91
C LEU A 583 17.63 -40.49 -5.38
N ASN A 584 18.75 -40.74 -6.08
CA ASN A 584 18.72 -41.29 -7.43
C ASN A 584 18.06 -42.66 -7.50
N MET A 585 18.39 -43.55 -6.56
CA MET A 585 17.79 -44.87 -6.48
C MET A 585 16.26 -44.80 -6.31
N GLU A 586 15.76 -43.88 -5.49
CA GLU A 586 14.31 -43.66 -5.32
C GLU A 586 13.67 -42.95 -6.52
N ILE A 587 14.39 -42.08 -7.24
CA ILE A 587 13.92 -41.42 -8.47
C ILE A 587 13.65 -42.44 -9.60
N ASP A 588 14.40 -43.55 -9.62
CA ASP A 588 14.27 -44.61 -10.63
C ASP A 588 13.41 -45.81 -10.16
N ASN A 589 12.80 -45.71 -8.98
CA ASN A 589 11.95 -46.74 -8.39
C ASN A 589 10.59 -46.87 -9.13
N SER A 590 10.57 -47.66 -10.20
CA SER A 590 9.42 -47.90 -11.08
C SER A 590 8.18 -48.53 -10.39
N ALA A 591 8.37 -49.22 -9.26
CA ALA A 591 7.27 -49.81 -8.49
C ALA A 591 6.40 -48.75 -7.80
N ALA A 592 7.03 -47.69 -7.27
CA ALA A 592 6.32 -46.55 -6.67
C ALA A 592 5.53 -45.72 -7.70
N CYS A 593 6.05 -45.63 -8.93
CA CYS A 593 5.31 -45.05 -10.06
C CYS A 593 4.03 -45.85 -10.37
N SER A 594 4.14 -47.17 -10.45
CA SER A 594 3.02 -48.05 -10.83
C SER A 594 1.88 -48.10 -9.79
N SER A 595 2.20 -47.92 -8.49
CA SER A 595 1.19 -47.83 -7.42
C SER A 595 0.52 -46.46 -7.38
N ALA A 596 1.27 -45.37 -7.59
CA ALA A 596 0.77 -44.00 -7.54
C ALA A 596 -0.21 -43.67 -8.68
N VAL A 597 0.01 -44.20 -9.89
CA VAL A 597 -0.88 -43.96 -11.05
C VAL A 597 -2.27 -44.63 -10.87
N ARG A 598 -2.39 -45.65 -10.01
CA ARG A 598 -3.64 -46.40 -9.79
C ARG A 598 -4.54 -45.79 -8.70
N LYS A 599 -4.03 -44.89 -7.86
CA LYS A 599 -4.81 -44.22 -6.81
C LYS A 599 -5.19 -42.81 -7.28
N PRO A 600 -6.49 -42.43 -7.29
CA PRO A 600 -6.93 -41.09 -7.70
C PRO A 600 -6.43 -39.95 -6.78
N ALA A 601 -5.97 -40.30 -5.58
CA ALA A 601 -5.42 -39.43 -4.56
C ALA A 601 -4.09 -40.02 -4.09
N ILE A 602 -3.00 -39.26 -4.19
CA ILE A 602 -1.68 -39.66 -3.68
C ILE A 602 -1.66 -39.29 -2.20
N SER A 603 -1.53 -40.29 -1.33
CA SER A 603 -1.47 -40.06 0.11
C SER A 603 -0.09 -39.52 0.49
N LEU A 604 -0.02 -38.65 1.50
CA LEU A 604 1.25 -38.32 2.17
C LEU A 604 2.02 -39.59 2.58
N ALA A 605 1.37 -40.73 2.84
CA ALA A 605 2.09 -41.97 3.17
C ALA A 605 2.96 -42.51 2.00
N ASP A 606 2.56 -42.28 0.74
CA ASP A 606 3.14 -42.94 -0.43
C ASP A 606 4.56 -42.41 -0.83
N SER A 607 5.05 -41.31 -0.21
CA SER A 607 6.35 -40.67 -0.55
C SER A 607 7.30 -40.40 0.63
N THR A 608 7.12 -41.13 1.74
CA THR A 608 7.80 -40.86 3.02
C THR A 608 9.32 -40.89 2.93
N ASP A 609 9.91 -41.85 2.23
CA ASP A 609 11.37 -41.94 2.05
C ASP A 609 11.93 -40.69 1.35
N LEU A 610 11.33 -40.29 0.22
CA LEU A 610 11.70 -39.09 -0.53
C LEU A 610 11.57 -37.82 0.33
N ARG A 611 10.53 -37.70 1.16
CA ARG A 611 10.37 -36.54 2.05
C ARG A 611 11.48 -36.46 3.09
N VAL A 612 11.82 -37.57 3.73
CA VAL A 612 12.89 -37.62 4.75
C VAL A 612 14.23 -37.26 4.10
N LEU A 613 14.58 -37.87 2.97
CA LEU A 613 15.82 -37.58 2.24
C LEU A 613 15.91 -36.10 1.83
N LEU A 614 14.87 -35.56 1.18
CA LEU A 614 14.85 -34.17 0.71
C LEU A 614 14.91 -33.17 1.88
N ASN A 615 14.33 -33.49 3.04
CA ASN A 615 14.42 -32.65 4.23
C ASN A 615 15.85 -32.57 4.77
N ILE A 616 16.55 -33.72 4.87
CA ILE A 616 17.95 -33.74 5.33
C ILE A 616 18.81 -32.91 4.38
N MET A 617 18.68 -33.15 3.07
CA MET A 617 19.43 -32.41 2.05
C MET A 617 19.13 -30.91 2.09
N TYR A 618 17.88 -30.51 2.32
CA TYR A 618 17.50 -29.11 2.48
C TYR A 618 18.19 -28.46 3.67
N LEU A 619 18.13 -29.08 4.84
CA LEU A 619 18.76 -28.57 6.06
C LEU A 619 20.27 -28.44 5.89
N ILE A 620 20.93 -29.40 5.23
CA ILE A 620 22.37 -29.32 4.93
C ILE A 620 22.66 -28.13 4.01
N VAL A 621 21.97 -28.04 2.86
CA VAL A 621 22.23 -26.98 1.86
C VAL A 621 21.97 -25.58 2.43
N GLU A 622 20.88 -25.39 3.18
CA GLU A 622 20.55 -24.08 3.78
C GLU A 622 21.53 -23.69 4.88
N THR A 623 21.85 -24.61 5.80
CA THR A 623 22.75 -24.33 6.94
C THR A 623 24.18 -24.06 6.46
N VAL A 624 24.65 -24.81 5.44
CA VAL A 624 25.96 -24.58 4.81
C VAL A 624 25.94 -23.38 3.86
N HIS A 625 24.78 -22.84 3.48
CA HIS A 625 24.73 -21.59 2.71
C HIS A 625 24.94 -20.36 3.61
N GLN A 626 24.35 -20.33 4.81
CA GLN A 626 24.38 -19.15 5.71
C GLN A 626 25.72 -18.97 6.45
N GLU A 627 26.46 -17.90 6.17
CA GLU A 627 27.73 -17.57 6.84
C GLU A 627 27.48 -16.87 8.19
N CYS A 628 28.27 -17.19 9.22
CA CYS A 628 28.19 -16.54 10.54
C CYS A 628 29.57 -16.10 11.01
N GLU A 629 29.64 -14.96 11.72
CA GLU A 629 30.90 -14.35 12.15
C GLU A 629 31.76 -15.27 13.05
N GLY A 630 31.12 -16.21 13.77
CA GLY A 630 31.78 -17.21 14.63
C GLY A 630 32.23 -18.52 13.95
N ASP A 631 32.13 -18.65 12.62
CA ASP A 631 32.51 -19.89 11.93
C ASP A 631 34.02 -20.18 11.99
N LYS A 632 34.37 -21.44 12.31
CA LYS A 632 35.74 -21.95 12.24
C LYS A 632 36.28 -21.87 10.80
N ALA A 633 37.60 -21.66 10.66
CA ALA A 633 38.25 -21.62 9.35
C ALA A 633 38.05 -22.92 8.53
N GLU A 634 38.00 -24.06 9.22
CA GLU A 634 37.68 -25.37 8.64
C GLU A 634 36.29 -25.38 8.00
N TRP A 635 35.27 -24.85 8.70
CA TRP A 635 33.89 -24.78 8.19
C TRP A 635 33.76 -23.85 6.99
N ARG A 636 34.49 -22.73 6.96
CA ARG A 636 34.54 -21.84 5.78
C ARG A 636 35.15 -22.54 4.58
N THR A 637 36.19 -23.34 4.78
CA THR A 637 36.83 -24.14 3.72
C THR A 637 35.88 -25.23 3.22
N MET A 638 35.28 -26.02 4.14
CA MET A 638 34.30 -27.04 3.81
C MET A 638 33.11 -26.49 3.04
N ARG A 639 32.63 -25.30 3.39
CA ARG A 639 31.56 -24.60 2.68
C ARG A 639 31.92 -24.32 1.22
N GLN A 640 33.13 -23.82 0.97
CA GLN A 640 33.61 -23.57 -0.39
C GLN A 640 33.75 -24.87 -1.19
N THR A 641 34.28 -25.92 -0.57
CA THR A 641 34.37 -27.25 -1.17
C THR A 641 32.97 -27.78 -1.51
N PHE A 642 32.03 -27.74 -0.58
CA PHE A 642 30.66 -28.19 -0.79
C PHE A 642 29.93 -27.40 -1.88
N ARG A 643 30.13 -26.08 -1.93
CA ARG A 643 29.61 -25.23 -3.01
C ARG A 643 30.16 -25.65 -4.38
N ALA A 644 31.45 -25.95 -4.45
CA ALA A 644 32.09 -26.45 -5.68
C ALA A 644 31.56 -27.83 -6.06
N GLU A 645 31.40 -28.73 -5.09
CA GLU A 645 30.83 -30.07 -5.25
C GLU A 645 29.41 -30.01 -5.81
N LEU A 646 28.51 -29.20 -5.24
CA LEU A 646 27.15 -29.01 -5.74
C LEU A 646 27.07 -28.48 -7.18
N GLY A 647 28.05 -27.66 -7.57
CA GLY A 647 28.18 -27.12 -8.93
C GLY A 647 28.84 -28.09 -9.92
N SER A 648 29.53 -29.12 -9.41
CA SER A 648 30.19 -30.15 -10.19
C SER A 648 29.27 -31.36 -10.42
N PRO A 649 29.57 -32.22 -11.41
CA PRO A 649 28.83 -33.46 -11.60
C PRO A 649 29.07 -34.43 -10.43
N LEU A 650 28.04 -34.67 -9.61
CA LEU A 650 28.15 -35.55 -8.43
C LEU A 650 27.79 -37.01 -8.75
N TYR A 651 26.78 -37.21 -9.59
CA TYR A 651 26.26 -38.53 -9.95
C TYR A 651 25.71 -38.50 -11.38
N ASN A 652 25.86 -39.58 -12.16
CA ASN A 652 25.45 -39.66 -13.57
C ASN A 652 25.98 -38.54 -14.51
N ASN A 653 27.14 -37.94 -14.20
CA ASN A 653 27.72 -36.80 -14.94
C ASN A 653 26.83 -35.54 -15.00
N GLU A 654 25.87 -35.38 -14.08
CA GLU A 654 25.03 -34.20 -13.99
C GLU A 654 25.19 -33.48 -12.64
N PRO A 655 25.20 -32.13 -12.60
CA PRO A 655 25.11 -31.37 -11.36
C PRO A 655 23.81 -31.64 -10.59
N PHE A 656 23.86 -31.54 -9.26
CA PHE A 656 22.73 -31.82 -8.37
C PHE A 656 21.45 -31.03 -8.72
N ALA A 657 21.61 -29.76 -9.12
CA ALA A 657 20.48 -28.93 -9.56
C ALA A 657 19.77 -29.50 -10.81
N ILE A 658 20.51 -30.10 -11.75
CA ILE A 658 19.94 -30.71 -12.96
C ILE A 658 19.14 -31.95 -12.60
N MET A 659 19.64 -32.77 -11.68
CA MET A 659 18.93 -33.94 -11.16
C MET A 659 17.57 -33.57 -10.55
N LEU A 660 17.51 -32.52 -9.73
CA LEU A 660 16.26 -31.99 -9.18
C LEU A 660 15.32 -31.44 -10.27
N PHE A 661 15.86 -30.77 -11.30
CA PHE A 661 15.08 -30.40 -12.49
C PHE A 661 14.55 -31.62 -13.27
N GLY A 662 15.29 -32.73 -13.27
CA GLY A 662 14.86 -34.01 -13.82
C GLY A 662 13.64 -34.56 -13.08
N MET A 663 13.62 -34.51 -11.75
CA MET A 663 12.46 -34.90 -10.94
C MET A 663 11.22 -34.08 -11.29
N VAL A 664 11.40 -32.77 -11.40
CA VAL A 664 10.35 -31.83 -11.80
C VAL A 664 9.79 -32.17 -13.17
N THR A 665 10.65 -32.52 -14.12
CA THR A 665 10.27 -32.90 -15.49
C THR A 665 9.49 -34.22 -15.50
N LYS A 666 9.95 -35.25 -14.77
CA LYS A 666 9.27 -36.55 -14.59
C LYS A 666 7.88 -36.39 -13.95
N PHE A 667 7.73 -35.47 -12.99
CA PHE A 667 6.43 -35.15 -12.41
C PHE A 667 5.50 -34.46 -13.43
N CYS A 668 6.01 -33.45 -14.15
CA CYS A 668 5.24 -32.70 -15.15
C CYS A 668 4.91 -33.49 -16.42
N SER A 669 5.54 -34.64 -16.64
CA SER A 669 5.15 -35.59 -17.69
C SER A 669 4.15 -36.64 -17.18
N GLY A 670 3.73 -36.57 -15.91
CA GLY A 670 2.84 -37.55 -15.28
C GLY A 670 3.49 -38.90 -14.98
N HIS A 671 4.80 -39.03 -15.19
CA HIS A 671 5.53 -40.30 -14.98
C HIS A 671 5.86 -40.55 -13.50
N ALA A 672 5.92 -39.51 -12.67
CA ALA A 672 6.20 -39.65 -11.25
C ALA A 672 5.36 -38.67 -10.42
N PRO A 673 4.03 -38.89 -10.31
CA PRO A 673 3.14 -37.95 -9.62
C PRO A 673 3.30 -38.00 -8.08
N HIS A 674 4.03 -38.98 -7.54
CA HIS A 674 4.25 -39.16 -6.11
C HIS A 674 5.39 -38.31 -5.53
N PHE A 675 6.16 -37.60 -6.38
CA PHE A 675 7.27 -36.77 -5.90
C PHE A 675 6.76 -35.57 -5.07
N PRO A 676 7.32 -35.33 -3.87
CA PRO A 676 6.89 -34.23 -3.00
C PRO A 676 7.39 -32.89 -3.55
N MET A 677 6.63 -32.30 -4.48
CA MET A 677 7.13 -31.25 -5.37
C MET A 677 7.48 -29.95 -4.62
N LYS A 678 6.77 -29.65 -3.52
CA LYS A 678 7.12 -28.55 -2.61
C LYS A 678 8.57 -28.64 -2.13
N LYS A 679 8.99 -29.81 -1.64
CA LYS A 679 10.33 -30.03 -1.07
C LYS A 679 11.41 -30.05 -2.17
N VAL A 680 11.10 -30.66 -3.31
CA VAL A 680 11.99 -30.65 -4.49
C VAL A 680 12.27 -29.21 -4.97
N LEU A 681 11.22 -28.37 -5.09
CA LEU A 681 11.36 -26.99 -5.55
C LEU A 681 12.08 -26.08 -4.55
N LEU A 682 11.83 -26.27 -3.26
CA LEU A 682 12.55 -25.57 -2.19
C LEU A 682 14.04 -25.93 -2.21
N LEU A 683 14.38 -27.23 -2.24
CA LEU A 683 15.77 -27.69 -2.32
C LEU A 683 16.46 -27.21 -3.59
N LEU A 684 15.76 -27.23 -4.73
CA LEU A 684 16.27 -26.71 -5.98
C LEU A 684 16.57 -25.21 -5.88
N TRP A 685 15.67 -24.42 -5.28
CA TRP A 685 15.90 -23.00 -5.05
C TRP A 685 17.16 -22.76 -4.21
N LYS A 686 17.31 -23.44 -3.07
CA LYS A 686 18.48 -23.28 -2.19
C LYS A 686 19.77 -23.79 -2.81
N THR A 687 19.72 -24.88 -3.58
CA THR A 687 20.87 -25.39 -4.35
C THR A 687 21.33 -24.37 -5.39
N VAL A 688 20.40 -23.79 -6.15
CA VAL A 688 20.71 -22.74 -7.14
C VAL A 688 21.26 -21.50 -6.46
N LEU A 689 20.72 -21.12 -5.30
CA LEU A 689 21.19 -19.98 -4.53
C LEU A 689 22.62 -20.19 -3.98
N CYS A 690 22.89 -21.36 -3.39
CA CYS A 690 24.19 -21.72 -2.85
C CYS A 690 25.27 -21.80 -3.95
N THR A 691 24.95 -22.40 -5.11
CA THR A 691 25.90 -22.54 -6.22
C THR A 691 26.12 -21.22 -6.96
N LEU A 692 25.06 -20.57 -7.43
CA LEU A 692 25.14 -19.40 -8.32
C LEU A 692 25.25 -18.05 -7.58
N GLY A 693 25.04 -18.05 -6.25
CA GLY A 693 25.10 -16.87 -5.39
C GLY A 693 23.82 -16.03 -5.39
N GLY A 694 23.61 -15.32 -4.28
CA GLY A 694 22.49 -14.41 -4.09
C GLY A 694 22.62 -13.07 -4.84
N PHE A 695 21.67 -12.18 -4.60
CA PHE A 695 21.55 -10.91 -5.29
C PHE A 695 22.71 -9.96 -5.01
N GLU A 696 23.26 -10.00 -3.79
CA GLU A 696 24.41 -9.22 -3.36
C GLU A 696 25.72 -9.79 -3.90
N GLU A 697 25.94 -11.11 -3.82
CA GLU A 697 27.08 -11.77 -4.46
C GLU A 697 27.15 -11.47 -5.97
N LEU A 698 26.01 -11.58 -6.68
CA LEU A 698 25.91 -11.22 -8.11
C LEU A 698 26.24 -9.75 -8.39
N GLN A 699 26.00 -8.86 -7.42
CA GLN A 699 26.33 -7.44 -7.54
C GLN A 699 27.81 -7.19 -7.26
N SER A 700 28.38 -7.82 -6.25
CA SER A 700 29.81 -7.77 -5.93
C SER A 700 30.65 -8.32 -7.08
N MET A 701 30.30 -9.50 -7.62
CA MET A 701 30.96 -10.07 -8.81
C MET A 701 30.90 -9.13 -10.02
N LYS A 702 29.79 -8.41 -10.19
CA LYS A 702 29.64 -7.43 -11.28
C LYS A 702 30.54 -6.20 -11.04
N ALA A 703 30.63 -5.71 -9.81
CA ALA A 703 31.49 -4.58 -9.46
C ALA A 703 32.97 -4.95 -9.63
N GLU A 704 33.36 -6.14 -9.21
CA GLU A 704 34.71 -6.68 -9.35
C GLU A 704 35.09 -6.86 -10.83
N LYS A 705 34.25 -7.52 -11.65
CA LYS A 705 34.48 -7.64 -13.10
C LYS A 705 34.62 -6.29 -13.80
N ARG A 706 33.86 -5.27 -13.38
CA ARG A 706 34.01 -3.91 -13.94
C ARG A 706 35.34 -3.29 -13.56
N THR A 707 35.78 -3.49 -12.33
CA THR A 707 37.08 -3.01 -11.84
C THR A 707 38.21 -3.66 -12.61
N MET A 708 38.17 -4.98 -12.81
CA MET A 708 39.14 -5.71 -13.63
C MET A 708 39.19 -5.20 -15.09
N LEU A 709 38.05 -4.79 -15.64
CA LEU A 709 37.95 -4.25 -17.01
C LEU A 709 38.22 -2.73 -17.09
N GLY A 710 38.67 -2.09 -16.02
CA GLY A 710 38.94 -0.64 -15.98
C GLY A 710 37.70 0.24 -16.18
N LEU A 711 36.50 -0.30 -15.98
CA LEU A 711 35.24 0.43 -16.13
C LEU A 711 34.86 1.12 -14.83
N PRO A 712 34.35 2.37 -14.86
CA PRO A 712 33.97 3.09 -13.65
C PRO A 712 32.90 2.32 -12.86
N PRO A 713 32.87 2.42 -11.52
CA PRO A 713 31.85 1.79 -10.70
C PRO A 713 30.46 2.27 -11.13
N LEU A 714 29.46 1.39 -11.09
CA LEU A 714 28.09 1.79 -11.43
C LEU A 714 27.55 2.72 -10.34
N PRO A 715 27.17 3.97 -10.64
CA PRO A 715 26.58 4.88 -9.66
C PRO A 715 25.15 4.46 -9.24
N GLU A 716 24.57 3.43 -9.87
CA GLU A 716 23.19 3.02 -9.62
C GLU A 716 23.10 1.52 -9.34
N ASP A 717 22.72 1.19 -8.11
CA ASP A 717 21.95 0.00 -7.84
C ASP A 717 20.51 0.39 -7.55
N SER A 718 19.61 -0.09 -8.41
CA SER A 718 18.17 0.10 -8.24
C SER A 718 17.64 -0.42 -6.90
N ILE A 719 18.35 -1.33 -6.21
CA ILE A 719 17.97 -1.83 -4.87
C ILE A 719 18.41 -0.83 -3.78
N LYS A 720 19.70 -0.47 -3.70
CA LYS A 720 20.19 0.57 -2.75
C LYS A 720 19.50 1.94 -2.92
N VAL A 721 19.23 2.33 -4.15
CA VAL A 721 18.53 3.58 -4.46
C VAL A 721 17.09 3.58 -3.94
N ILE A 722 16.38 2.45 -3.97
CA ILE A 722 15.01 2.34 -3.47
C ILE A 722 14.99 2.23 -1.94
N ARG A 723 15.97 1.53 -1.36
CA ARG A 723 16.16 1.44 0.11
C ARG A 723 16.36 2.85 0.72
N ASN A 724 16.97 3.76 -0.03
CA ASN A 724 17.23 5.15 0.38
C ASN A 724 16.25 6.19 -0.23
N MET A 725 15.22 5.77 -0.98
CA MET A 725 14.20 6.68 -1.52
C MET A 725 13.01 6.75 -0.58
N ARG A 726 12.84 7.87 0.14
CA ARG A 726 11.53 8.19 0.74
C ARG A 726 10.45 8.23 -0.33
N ALA A 727 9.26 7.75 0.01
CA ALA A 727 8.09 7.80 -0.84
C ALA A 727 7.74 9.26 -1.18
N ALA A 728 8.20 9.73 -2.33
CA ALA A 728 7.59 10.88 -2.98
C ALA A 728 6.22 10.43 -3.49
N SER A 729 5.17 10.86 -2.80
CA SER A 729 3.77 10.73 -3.22
C SER A 729 3.60 11.35 -4.61
N PRO A 730 3.04 10.63 -5.61
CA PRO A 730 2.54 11.27 -6.81
C PRO A 730 1.32 12.14 -6.51
N PRO A 731 1.13 13.22 -7.29
CA PRO A 731 0.07 14.19 -7.11
C PRO A 731 -1.30 13.54 -7.26
N ALA A 732 -2.26 14.16 -6.61
CA ALA A 732 -3.68 13.94 -6.83
C ALA A 732 -3.96 13.92 -8.32
N SER A 733 -4.85 13.04 -8.69
CA SER A 733 -4.79 12.38 -9.95
C SER A 733 -6.15 12.60 -10.61
N ALA A 734 -6.14 12.91 -11.91
CA ALA A 734 -7.19 13.12 -12.93
C ALA A 734 -8.49 12.27 -12.93
N SER A 735 -9.00 11.82 -11.76
CA SER A 735 -10.32 11.19 -11.57
C SER A 735 -11.33 12.28 -11.35
N ASP A 736 -10.94 13.31 -10.62
CA ASP A 736 -11.84 14.39 -10.20
C ASP A 736 -12.11 15.40 -11.34
N LEU A 737 -11.45 15.24 -12.49
CA LEU A 737 -11.67 16.04 -13.70
C LEU A 737 -12.47 15.31 -14.80
N ILE A 738 -12.84 14.04 -14.62
CA ILE A 738 -13.58 13.26 -15.63
C ILE A 738 -15.04 13.00 -15.21
N GLU A 739 -15.40 13.10 -13.93
CA GLU A 739 -16.81 12.94 -13.51
C GLU A 739 -17.71 14.16 -13.75
N GLN A 740 -17.16 15.30 -14.19
CA GLN A 740 -17.95 16.50 -14.53
C GLN A 740 -18.42 16.59 -15.99
N GLN A 741 -18.14 15.62 -16.86
CA GLN A 741 -18.53 15.73 -18.29
C GLN A 741 -19.46 14.65 -18.86
N GLN A 742 -19.92 13.65 -18.08
CA GLN A 742 -20.89 12.65 -18.59
C GLN A 742 -22.02 12.28 -17.62
N LYS A 743 -22.88 13.26 -17.33
CA LYS A 743 -24.34 13.04 -17.25
C LYS A 743 -25.09 14.18 -17.96
N ARG A 744 -24.90 14.26 -19.28
CA ARG A 744 -25.96 14.69 -20.21
C ARG A 744 -26.06 13.64 -21.30
N GLY A 745 -27.17 12.87 -21.30
CA GLY A 745 -27.54 11.98 -22.40
C GLY A 745 -27.90 10.55 -21.99
N ARG A 746 -29.08 10.35 -21.37
CA ARG A 746 -29.81 9.07 -21.43
C ARG A 746 -30.41 8.91 -22.83
N ARG A 747 -30.41 7.68 -23.39
CA ARG A 747 -31.61 7.02 -23.98
C ARG A 747 -31.34 5.54 -24.33
N GLU A 748 -32.45 4.81 -24.41
CA GLU A 748 -32.69 3.38 -24.18
C GLU A 748 -32.47 2.48 -25.42
N HIS A 749 -32.19 1.17 -25.25
CA HIS A 749 -33.09 0.04 -25.63
C HIS A 749 -32.45 -1.38 -25.50
N LYS A 750 -33.21 -2.25 -24.82
CA LYS A 750 -33.44 -3.72 -24.91
C LYS A 750 -32.38 -4.75 -25.37
N ALA A 751 -32.14 -5.69 -24.42
CA ALA A 751 -32.32 -7.15 -24.46
C ALA A 751 -31.53 -8.11 -25.41
N LEU A 752 -30.86 -9.07 -24.74
CA LEU A 752 -30.57 -10.49 -25.04
C LEU A 752 -30.07 -10.93 -26.42
N ILE A 753 -28.97 -11.70 -26.44
CA ILE A 753 -28.87 -13.11 -26.89
C ILE A 753 -27.52 -13.72 -26.43
N LYS A 754 -27.57 -14.98 -25.99
CA LYS A 754 -26.43 -15.87 -25.69
C LYS A 754 -25.59 -16.14 -26.95
N GLN A 755 -24.27 -16.29 -26.83
CA GLN A 755 -23.57 -17.58 -27.04
C GLN A 755 -22.04 -17.45 -27.04
N ASP A 756 -21.43 -18.31 -26.23
CA ASP A 756 -20.39 -19.30 -26.54
C ASP A 756 -19.18 -18.99 -27.44
N ASN A 757 -18.04 -19.41 -26.88
CA ASN A 757 -16.84 -20.01 -27.46
C ASN A 757 -15.77 -19.11 -28.10
N LEU A 758 -14.57 -19.35 -27.58
CA LEU A 758 -13.31 -18.63 -27.74
C LEU A 758 -12.35 -19.49 -28.56
N ASP A 759 -12.73 -19.90 -29.79
CA ASP A 759 -11.88 -20.74 -30.65
C ASP A 759 -11.78 -20.26 -32.11
N ALA A 760 -12.42 -19.15 -32.49
CA ALA A 760 -12.46 -18.70 -33.90
C ALA A 760 -11.53 -17.52 -34.26
N PHE A 761 -10.51 -17.20 -33.45
CA PHE A 761 -9.62 -16.05 -33.73
C PHE A 761 -8.18 -16.42 -34.10
N ASN A 762 -7.91 -17.69 -34.40
CA ASN A 762 -6.66 -18.16 -34.98
C ASN A 762 -6.82 -18.41 -36.49
N GLU A 763 -7.16 -17.39 -37.27
CA GLU A 763 -6.94 -17.39 -38.73
C GLU A 763 -7.28 -16.01 -39.31
N ARG A 764 -6.29 -15.10 -39.28
CA ARG A 764 -6.11 -14.00 -40.24
C ARG A 764 -4.82 -13.26 -39.89
N ASP A 765 -3.77 -13.61 -40.61
CA ASP A 765 -2.48 -12.92 -40.62
C ASP A 765 -2.65 -11.54 -41.31
N PRO A 766 -2.32 -10.41 -40.67
CA PRO A 766 -2.42 -9.09 -41.28
C PRO A 766 -1.39 -8.80 -42.38
N TYR A 767 -0.50 -9.75 -42.73
CA TYR A 767 0.63 -9.51 -43.64
C TYR A 767 0.65 -10.34 -44.93
N LYS A 768 -0.49 -10.88 -45.39
CA LYS A 768 -0.58 -11.38 -46.77
C LYS A 768 -1.03 -10.29 -47.73
N ALA A 769 -0.10 -9.90 -48.61
CA ALA A 769 -0.38 -9.15 -49.82
C ALA A 769 -1.18 -10.03 -50.78
N ASP A 770 -2.30 -9.52 -51.28
CA ASP A 770 -3.03 -10.13 -52.39
C ASP A 770 -3.07 -9.12 -53.54
N ASP A 771 -2.30 -9.43 -54.58
CA ASP A 771 -2.40 -8.88 -55.92
C ASP A 771 -3.48 -9.68 -56.66
N SER A 772 -4.54 -9.05 -57.13
CA SER A 772 -5.20 -9.41 -58.39
C SER A 772 -6.19 -8.34 -58.83
N ARG A 773 -6.22 -8.19 -60.16
CA ARG A 773 -6.85 -7.15 -60.99
C ARG A 773 -8.34 -7.43 -61.25
N GLU A 774 -8.92 -6.50 -62.03
CA GLU A 774 -10.23 -6.50 -62.73
C GLU A 774 -11.38 -5.93 -61.88
N ASP A 775 -12.29 -5.08 -62.34
CA ASP A 775 -12.48 -4.20 -63.51
C ASP A 775 -13.77 -3.38 -63.18
N GLU A 776 -14.03 -2.30 -63.94
CA GLU A 776 -15.32 -1.55 -64.06
C GLU A 776 -15.78 -0.67 -62.86
N GLU A 777 -16.38 0.52 -62.97
CA GLU A 777 -16.70 1.46 -64.06
C GLU A 777 -17.15 2.80 -63.41
N GLU A 778 -16.84 3.90 -64.12
CA GLU A 778 -17.45 5.26 -64.25
C GLU A 778 -18.50 5.83 -63.24
N ASN A 779 -18.27 7.09 -62.81
CA ASN A 779 -18.99 8.29 -63.29
C ASN A 779 -18.60 9.57 -62.50
N ASP A 780 -18.04 10.54 -63.23
CA ASP A 780 -18.36 11.99 -63.35
C ASP A 780 -18.75 12.80 -62.08
N ASP A 781 -18.30 14.05 -61.82
CA ASP A 781 -18.16 15.18 -62.74
C ASP A 781 -17.51 16.41 -62.05
N ASP A 782 -16.73 17.14 -62.84
CA ASP A 782 -16.36 18.57 -62.91
C ASP A 782 -16.65 19.62 -61.80
N ASN A 783 -15.65 20.45 -61.45
CA ASN A 783 -15.39 21.75 -62.11
C ASN A 783 -14.29 22.63 -61.42
N SER A 784 -13.17 22.80 -62.14
CA SER A 784 -12.51 24.05 -62.59
C SER A 784 -12.05 25.21 -61.66
N LEU A 785 -10.73 25.47 -61.75
CA LEU A 785 -9.99 26.74 -62.06
C LEU A 785 -9.94 27.87 -60.99
N GLU A 786 -8.78 28.15 -60.36
CA GLU A 786 -7.58 28.92 -60.81
C GLU A 786 -7.64 30.46 -60.57
N GLY A 787 -6.52 31.03 -60.08
CA GLY A 787 -6.24 32.48 -60.02
C GLY A 787 -5.79 32.98 -58.64
N GLU A 788 -4.56 32.71 -58.19
CA GLU A 788 -3.35 33.56 -58.29
C GLU A 788 -3.18 34.75 -57.31
N THR A 789 -1.98 34.76 -56.71
CA THR A 789 -1.18 35.91 -56.22
C THR A 789 -1.45 36.56 -54.86
N PHE A 790 -0.48 36.38 -53.95
CA PHE A 790 -0.20 37.21 -52.78
C PHE A 790 0.59 38.47 -53.16
N PRO A 791 0.39 39.60 -52.46
CA PRO A 791 1.42 40.61 -52.28
C PRO A 791 2.04 40.61 -50.87
N LEU A 792 3.38 40.66 -50.86
CA LEU A 792 4.33 41.14 -49.83
C LEU A 792 3.87 42.52 -49.27
N GLU A 793 4.11 42.97 -48.02
CA GLU A 793 5.33 43.20 -47.22
C GLU A 793 4.78 43.91 -45.92
N ARG A 794 5.24 43.77 -44.65
CA ARG A 794 6.53 44.16 -44.04
C ARG A 794 6.51 43.91 -42.50
N ASP A 795 7.72 43.75 -41.97
CA ASP A 795 8.18 43.47 -40.60
C ASP A 795 7.68 44.36 -39.44
N GLU A 796 7.58 43.78 -38.23
CA GLU A 796 8.16 44.33 -36.99
C GLU A 796 8.60 43.22 -35.99
N VAL A 797 9.91 42.95 -35.98
CA VAL A 797 10.86 42.71 -34.86
C VAL A 797 10.38 41.97 -33.58
N MET A 798 10.91 40.75 -33.37
CA MET A 798 11.02 40.09 -32.05
C MET A 798 12.49 40.11 -31.55
N PRO A 799 12.74 40.25 -30.23
CA PRO A 799 14.08 40.42 -29.67
C PRO A 799 14.92 39.12 -29.72
N PRO A 800 16.26 39.22 -29.75
CA PRO A 800 17.14 38.08 -29.90
C PRO A 800 17.18 37.19 -28.64
N PRO A 801 17.40 35.87 -28.78
CA PRO A 801 17.59 34.98 -27.65
C PRO A 801 18.87 35.32 -26.88
N LEU A 802 18.79 35.31 -25.55
CA LEU A 802 19.94 35.43 -24.65
C LEU A 802 20.97 34.32 -24.96
N GLN A 803 22.23 34.72 -25.12
CA GLN A 803 23.36 33.80 -25.28
C GLN A 803 23.60 33.02 -23.98
N HIS A 804 23.41 31.70 -24.03
CA HIS A 804 23.89 30.79 -22.98
C HIS A 804 25.41 30.55 -23.12
N PRO A 805 26.15 30.33 -22.01
CA PRO A 805 27.58 30.03 -22.05
C PRO A 805 27.85 28.74 -22.84
N GLN A 806 28.94 28.74 -23.61
CA GLN A 806 29.44 27.57 -24.32
C GLN A 806 29.68 26.42 -23.34
N THR A 807 28.86 25.38 -23.44
CA THR A 807 29.14 24.07 -22.85
C THR A 807 29.73 23.21 -23.96
N ASP A 808 30.96 22.73 -23.75
CA ASP A 808 31.68 21.88 -24.69
C ASP A 808 30.83 20.68 -25.12
N ARG A 809 30.34 20.73 -26.37
CA ARG A 809 29.77 19.58 -27.03
C ARG A 809 30.90 18.58 -27.28
N LEU A 810 30.98 17.55 -26.44
CA LEU A 810 31.66 16.30 -26.78
C LEU A 810 30.99 15.71 -28.04
N THR A 811 31.58 15.97 -29.20
CA THR A 811 31.26 15.29 -30.46
C THR A 811 31.69 13.83 -30.33
N CYS A 812 30.74 12.95 -30.03
CA CYS A 812 30.96 11.52 -30.19
C CYS A 812 30.89 11.20 -31.70
N PRO A 813 31.91 10.57 -32.30
CA PRO A 813 31.91 10.27 -33.72
C PRO A 813 30.77 9.29 -34.06
N LYS A 814 29.98 9.59 -35.09
CA LYS A 814 28.99 8.67 -35.66
C LYS A 814 29.74 7.56 -36.42
N GLY A 815 30.19 6.52 -35.72
CA GLY A 815 30.70 5.28 -36.33
C GLY A 815 31.85 4.63 -35.56
N LEU A 816 31.86 3.29 -35.50
CA LEU A 816 32.99 2.50 -34.99
C LEU A 816 34.14 2.50 -36.02
N PRO A 817 35.43 2.46 -35.61
CA PRO A 817 36.58 2.77 -36.47
C PRO A 817 37.16 1.58 -37.26
N TRP A 818 36.37 0.55 -37.58
CA TRP A 818 36.86 -0.62 -38.32
C TRP A 818 35.78 -1.22 -39.22
N ALA A 819 36.07 -1.35 -40.52
CA ALA A 819 35.18 -1.93 -41.52
C ALA A 819 35.86 -3.14 -42.21
N PRO A 820 35.55 -4.39 -41.82
CA PRO A 820 35.91 -5.57 -42.62
C PRO A 820 34.95 -5.68 -43.82
N LYS A 821 35.52 -5.69 -45.05
CA LYS A 821 34.77 -5.60 -46.33
C LYS A 821 34.76 -6.90 -47.17
N VAL A 822 35.24 -8.03 -46.65
CA VAL A 822 35.39 -9.28 -47.45
C VAL A 822 34.40 -10.34 -46.97
N ARG A 823 33.51 -10.83 -47.83
CA ARG A 823 32.61 -11.96 -47.53
C ARG A 823 33.23 -13.28 -47.95
N GLU A 824 32.74 -14.40 -47.41
CA GLU A 824 33.21 -15.75 -47.78
C GLU A 824 33.10 -16.03 -49.28
N LYS A 825 31.99 -15.62 -49.89
CA LYS A 825 31.76 -15.76 -51.33
C LYS A 825 32.77 -14.98 -52.18
N ASP A 826 33.29 -13.87 -51.67
CA ASP A 826 34.30 -13.08 -52.39
C ASP A 826 35.65 -13.83 -52.40
N ILE A 827 35.96 -14.60 -51.35
CA ILE A 827 37.14 -15.48 -51.28
C ILE A 827 36.97 -16.68 -52.22
N GLU A 828 35.78 -17.28 -52.24
CA GLU A 828 35.43 -18.39 -53.13
C GLU A 828 35.55 -17.98 -54.59
N MET A 829 34.93 -16.86 -54.99
CA MET A 829 35.02 -16.34 -56.37
C MET A 829 36.46 -15.98 -56.76
N PHE A 830 37.24 -15.41 -55.85
CA PHE A 830 38.66 -15.10 -56.11
C PHE A 830 39.47 -16.37 -56.36
N LEU A 831 39.22 -17.43 -55.57
CA LEU A 831 39.86 -18.72 -55.72
C LEU A 831 39.41 -19.46 -56.99
N GLU A 832 38.13 -19.45 -57.31
CA GLU A 832 37.61 -20.05 -58.55
C GLU A 832 38.18 -19.37 -59.79
N SER A 833 38.22 -18.04 -59.83
CA SER A 833 38.82 -17.29 -60.93
C SER A 833 40.32 -17.59 -61.06
N SER A 834 41.04 -17.65 -59.93
CA SER A 834 42.47 -17.96 -59.91
C SER A 834 42.74 -19.40 -60.37
N ARG A 835 41.98 -20.39 -59.86
CA ARG A 835 42.13 -21.80 -60.24
C ARG A 835 41.75 -22.03 -61.70
N SER A 836 40.68 -21.40 -62.18
CA SER A 836 40.30 -21.45 -63.61
C SER A 836 41.43 -20.90 -64.48
N LYS A 837 42.05 -19.78 -64.10
CA LYS A 837 43.10 -19.13 -64.88
C LYS A 837 44.44 -19.88 -64.89
N PHE A 838 44.83 -20.49 -63.77
CA PHE A 838 46.17 -21.11 -63.63
C PHE A 838 46.17 -22.64 -63.71
N ILE A 839 45.05 -23.31 -63.38
CA ILE A 839 44.94 -24.77 -63.26
C ILE A 839 43.86 -25.34 -64.21
N GLY A 840 42.88 -24.53 -64.62
CA GLY A 840 41.83 -24.93 -65.55
C GLY A 840 40.70 -25.76 -64.93
N TYR A 841 40.62 -25.83 -63.59
CA TYR A 841 39.62 -26.64 -62.86
C TYR A 841 39.08 -25.87 -61.64
N THR A 842 37.79 -26.01 -61.34
CA THR A 842 37.11 -25.33 -60.24
C THR A 842 36.54 -26.32 -59.23
N LEU A 843 36.73 -26.03 -57.94
CA LEU A 843 36.17 -26.77 -56.80
C LEU A 843 35.14 -25.85 -56.13
N GLY A 844 33.86 -26.18 -56.25
CA GLY A 844 32.80 -25.40 -55.62
C GLY A 844 32.87 -25.52 -54.09
N SER A 845 32.59 -24.43 -53.38
CA SER A 845 32.52 -24.36 -51.92
C SER A 845 33.83 -24.61 -51.17
N ASP A 846 34.98 -24.56 -51.85
CA ASP A 846 36.30 -24.69 -51.22
C ASP A 846 37.07 -23.36 -51.16
N THR A 847 37.26 -22.86 -49.95
CA THR A 847 37.98 -21.61 -49.64
C THR A 847 39.44 -21.83 -49.22
N ASN A 848 39.93 -23.07 -49.18
CA ASN A 848 41.22 -23.41 -48.54
C ASN A 848 42.31 -23.90 -49.50
N THR A 849 41.98 -24.60 -50.58
CA THR A 849 43.01 -25.28 -51.40
C THR A 849 43.78 -24.30 -52.31
N VAL A 850 45.04 -24.05 -52.03
CA VAL A 850 45.90 -23.14 -52.82
C VAL A 850 46.99 -23.85 -53.64
N VAL A 851 46.94 -25.18 -53.67
CA VAL A 851 47.91 -26.03 -54.37
C VAL A 851 47.89 -25.72 -55.87
N GLY A 852 49.06 -25.48 -56.47
CA GLY A 852 49.20 -25.15 -57.90
C GLY A 852 49.04 -23.66 -58.27
N LEU A 853 48.70 -22.79 -57.31
CA LEU A 853 48.59 -21.34 -57.54
C LEU A 853 49.88 -20.58 -57.19
N PRO A 854 50.20 -19.46 -57.88
CA PRO A 854 51.36 -18.62 -57.55
C PRO A 854 51.33 -18.03 -56.13
N ARG A 855 52.50 -17.86 -55.51
CA ARG A 855 52.68 -17.29 -54.14
C ARG A 855 51.95 -15.97 -53.89
N PRO A 856 51.88 -14.99 -54.81
CA PRO A 856 51.12 -13.76 -54.57
C PRO A 856 49.62 -13.99 -54.32
N ILE A 857 49.05 -15.05 -54.89
CA ILE A 857 47.65 -15.44 -54.67
C ILE A 857 47.48 -16.04 -53.28
N HIS A 858 48.48 -16.77 -52.77
CA HIS A 858 48.47 -17.29 -51.39
C HIS A 858 48.45 -16.15 -50.38
N GLU A 859 49.27 -15.12 -50.59
CA GLU A 859 49.28 -13.92 -49.72
C GLU A 859 47.97 -13.13 -49.83
N SER A 860 47.40 -13.03 -51.03
CA SER A 860 46.10 -12.39 -51.24
C SER A 860 44.98 -13.12 -50.48
N ILE A 861 44.92 -14.46 -50.55
CA ILE A 861 43.92 -15.25 -49.82
C ILE A 861 44.12 -15.15 -48.31
N LYS A 862 45.37 -15.18 -47.84
CA LYS A 862 45.69 -15.02 -46.42
C LYS A 862 45.19 -13.66 -45.91
N THR A 863 45.38 -12.60 -46.70
CA THR A 863 44.92 -11.24 -46.38
C THR A 863 43.40 -11.13 -46.41
N LEU A 864 42.75 -11.72 -47.43
CA LEU A 864 41.28 -11.74 -47.55
C LEU A 864 40.63 -12.51 -46.39
N LYS A 865 41.22 -13.63 -45.95
CA LYS A 865 40.75 -14.38 -44.77
C LYS A 865 40.91 -13.61 -43.47
N GLN A 866 41.99 -12.85 -43.31
CA GLN A 866 42.20 -11.99 -42.13
C GLN A 866 41.14 -10.88 -42.02
N HIS A 867 40.54 -10.47 -43.14
CA HIS A 867 39.51 -9.42 -43.19
C HIS A 867 38.11 -9.98 -43.52
N LYS A 868 37.93 -11.30 -43.38
CA LYS A 868 36.64 -11.98 -43.59
C LYS A 868 35.64 -11.47 -42.55
N TYR A 869 34.52 -10.94 -43.03
CA TYR A 869 33.37 -10.61 -42.21
C TYR A 869 32.67 -11.91 -41.81
N THR A 870 32.75 -12.27 -40.54
CA THR A 870 31.87 -13.27 -39.94
C THR A 870 30.65 -12.53 -39.39
N SER A 871 29.47 -12.85 -39.89
CA SER A 871 28.27 -12.18 -39.40
C SER A 871 27.96 -12.62 -37.96
N ILE A 872 27.43 -11.69 -37.15
CA ILE A 872 26.91 -12.03 -35.82
C ILE A 872 25.85 -13.15 -35.91
N ALA A 873 25.13 -13.23 -37.03
CA ALA A 873 24.12 -14.27 -37.29
C ALA A 873 24.72 -15.67 -37.46
N GLU A 874 25.88 -15.82 -38.11
CA GLU A 874 26.56 -17.12 -38.26
C GLU A 874 27.20 -17.58 -36.95
N VAL A 875 27.81 -16.65 -36.20
CA VAL A 875 28.27 -16.93 -34.82
C VAL A 875 27.08 -17.35 -33.95
N GLN A 876 25.94 -16.69 -34.13
CA GLN A 876 24.71 -16.98 -33.42
C GLN A 876 24.12 -18.35 -33.81
N ALA A 877 24.16 -18.75 -35.08
CA ALA A 877 23.68 -20.06 -35.53
C ALA A 877 24.54 -21.22 -35.00
N GLN A 878 25.87 -21.08 -35.01
CA GLN A 878 26.77 -22.07 -34.42
C GLN A 878 26.60 -22.19 -32.91
N MET A 879 26.44 -21.07 -32.20
CA MET A 879 26.15 -21.10 -30.77
C MET A 879 24.77 -21.71 -30.48
N GLU A 880 23.74 -21.38 -31.27
CA GLU A 880 22.39 -21.96 -31.14
C GLU A 880 22.41 -23.49 -31.32
N GLU A 881 23.21 -24.03 -32.25
CA GLU A 881 23.36 -25.48 -32.48
C GLU A 881 24.12 -26.20 -31.35
N GLU A 882 25.12 -25.53 -30.74
CA GLU A 882 25.87 -26.06 -29.60
C GLU A 882 25.04 -26.06 -28.30
N TYR A 883 24.15 -25.07 -28.12
CA TYR A 883 23.31 -24.93 -26.92
C TYR A 883 21.99 -25.72 -26.94
N LEU A 884 21.49 -26.13 -28.11
CA LEU A 884 20.37 -27.07 -28.23
C LEU A 884 20.66 -28.42 -27.52
N ARG A 885 21.93 -28.71 -27.18
CA ARG A 885 22.35 -29.87 -26.40
C ARG A 885 22.19 -29.73 -24.87
N SER A 886 21.79 -28.57 -24.34
CA SER A 886 21.64 -28.34 -22.88
C SER A 886 20.16 -28.42 -22.41
N PRO A 887 19.81 -29.31 -21.46
CA PRO A 887 18.42 -29.68 -21.13
C PRO A 887 17.72 -28.76 -20.11
N LEU A 888 17.95 -27.44 -20.14
CA LEU A 888 17.11 -26.51 -19.36
C LEU A 888 15.79 -26.27 -20.11
N SER A 889 14.95 -27.31 -20.14
CA SER A 889 13.73 -27.31 -20.94
C SER A 889 12.69 -26.37 -20.33
N GLY A 890 12.48 -25.22 -20.98
CA GLY A 890 11.43 -24.24 -20.62
C GLY A 890 10.01 -24.83 -20.59
N ILE A 891 9.82 -26.02 -21.19
CA ILE A 891 8.56 -26.78 -21.20
C ILE A 891 8.22 -27.33 -19.81
N ALA A 892 9.20 -27.88 -19.07
CA ALA A 892 8.96 -28.34 -17.71
C ALA A 892 8.59 -27.15 -16.80
N LEU A 893 9.35 -26.06 -16.86
CA LEU A 893 9.11 -24.82 -16.11
C LEU A 893 7.71 -24.23 -16.35
N LEU A 894 7.22 -24.30 -17.59
CA LEU A 894 5.87 -23.87 -17.94
C LEU A 894 4.79 -24.75 -17.31
N LYS A 895 4.93 -26.07 -17.44
CA LYS A 895 3.97 -27.02 -16.88
C LYS A 895 3.84 -26.86 -15.37
N ILE A 896 4.93 -26.56 -14.67
CA ILE A 896 4.91 -26.25 -13.23
C ILE A 896 4.14 -24.94 -12.95
N LEU A 897 4.40 -23.86 -13.70
CA LEU A 897 3.69 -22.59 -13.53
C LEU A 897 2.18 -22.71 -13.83
N LEU A 898 1.82 -23.53 -14.83
CA LEU A 898 0.45 -23.91 -15.14
C LEU A 898 -0.20 -24.67 -13.99
N ALA A 899 0.50 -25.66 -13.44
CA ALA A 899 0.03 -26.51 -12.35
C ALA A 899 -0.05 -25.79 -11.00
N ALA A 900 0.79 -24.76 -10.77
CA ALA A 900 0.80 -23.94 -9.55
C ALA A 900 -0.19 -22.77 -9.58
N ALA A 901 -0.83 -22.47 -10.73
CA ALA A 901 -1.77 -21.37 -10.85
C ALA A 901 -3.10 -21.67 -10.13
N PRO A 902 -3.64 -20.76 -9.30
CA PRO A 902 -4.93 -20.98 -8.63
C PRO A 902 -6.06 -20.90 -9.67
N THR A 903 -6.53 -22.02 -10.23
CA THR A 903 -7.63 -21.98 -11.20
C THR A 903 -8.97 -22.07 -10.49
N SER A 904 -9.88 -21.14 -10.76
CA SER A 904 -11.22 -21.08 -10.16
C SER A 904 -12.20 -22.12 -10.72
N LYS A 905 -11.78 -22.94 -11.69
CA LYS A 905 -12.54 -24.05 -12.26
C LYS A 905 -11.59 -25.24 -12.37
N ALA A 906 -11.79 -26.23 -11.51
CA ALA A 906 -11.23 -27.55 -11.72
C ALA A 906 -11.80 -28.13 -13.03
N LYS A 907 -10.91 -28.83 -13.77
CA LYS A 907 -11.06 -29.60 -15.02
C LYS A 907 -10.54 -28.90 -16.27
N THR A 908 -9.30 -29.22 -16.63
CA THR A 908 -9.02 -30.38 -17.49
C THR A 908 -7.79 -31.11 -16.97
N ASP A 909 -7.85 -32.43 -16.99
CA ASP A 909 -7.02 -33.39 -16.27
C ASP A 909 -5.52 -33.25 -16.55
N SER A 910 -4.69 -33.31 -15.50
CA SER A 910 -3.63 -34.35 -15.33
C SER A 910 -2.42 -33.96 -14.47
N ILE A 911 -2.23 -32.72 -14.01
CA ILE A 911 -1.08 -32.38 -13.13
C ILE A 911 -1.47 -31.28 -12.15
N ASN A 912 -2.23 -31.65 -11.11
CA ASN A 912 -2.46 -30.74 -10.00
C ASN A 912 -1.42 -31.05 -8.92
N ILE A 913 -0.38 -30.20 -8.79
CA ILE A 913 0.63 -30.32 -7.70
C ILE A 913 -0.05 -30.24 -6.30
N LEU A 914 -1.32 -29.85 -6.25
CA LEU A 914 -2.14 -29.76 -5.05
C LEU A 914 -2.69 -31.10 -4.55
N ALA A 915 -2.47 -32.21 -5.27
CA ALA A 915 -2.80 -33.54 -4.76
C ALA A 915 -1.89 -33.99 -3.60
N ASP A 916 -0.79 -33.27 -3.34
CA ASP A 916 0.24 -33.60 -2.34
C ASP A 916 -0.22 -33.55 -0.87
N VAL A 917 -1.47 -33.14 -0.57
CA VAL A 917 -1.97 -33.12 0.81
C VAL A 917 -3.32 -33.81 0.85
N LEU A 918 -3.29 -35.13 0.78
CA LEU A 918 -4.37 -35.92 1.34
C LEU A 918 -3.74 -36.83 2.42
N PRO A 919 -4.15 -36.71 3.69
CA PRO A 919 -3.74 -37.65 4.72
C PRO A 919 -4.14 -39.07 4.33
N GLU A 920 -3.45 -40.05 4.90
CA GLU A 920 -3.75 -41.47 4.68
C GLU A 920 -5.19 -41.82 5.05
N GLU A 921 -5.72 -41.15 6.08
CA GLU A 921 -7.14 -41.16 6.45
C GLU A 921 -7.76 -39.79 6.21
N MET A 922 -8.89 -39.76 5.50
CA MET A 922 -9.63 -38.52 5.27
C MET A 922 -10.06 -37.88 6.60
N PRO A 923 -10.03 -36.54 6.71
CA PRO A 923 -10.37 -35.86 7.95
C PRO A 923 -11.82 -36.18 8.36
N THR A 924 -11.98 -36.77 9.54
CA THR A 924 -13.29 -37.11 10.12
C THR A 924 -13.87 -35.98 10.95
N THR A 925 -13.03 -35.05 11.37
CA THR A 925 -13.39 -33.88 12.19
C THR A 925 -13.26 -32.57 11.42
N VAL A 926 -14.09 -31.58 11.78
CA VAL A 926 -14.04 -30.21 11.21
C VAL A 926 -12.64 -29.60 11.36
N LEU A 927 -12.00 -29.80 12.51
CA LEU A 927 -10.66 -29.29 12.78
C LEU A 927 -9.59 -29.88 11.84
N GLN A 928 -9.62 -31.19 11.59
CA GLN A 928 -8.70 -31.82 10.65
C GLN A 928 -8.93 -31.35 9.20
N SER A 929 -10.19 -31.12 8.82
CA SER A 929 -10.55 -30.55 7.51
C SER A 929 -10.04 -29.11 7.35
N MET A 930 -10.11 -28.30 8.40
CA MET A 930 -9.55 -26.94 8.42
C MET A 930 -8.02 -26.97 8.31
N LYS A 931 -7.32 -27.82 9.06
CA LYS A 931 -5.85 -28.01 8.96
C LYS A 931 -5.43 -28.37 7.53
N LEU A 932 -6.18 -29.29 6.90
CA LEU A 932 -5.95 -29.70 5.52
C LEU A 932 -6.15 -28.55 4.52
N GLY A 933 -7.22 -27.77 4.67
CA GLY A 933 -7.48 -26.61 3.82
C GLY A 933 -6.39 -25.53 3.91
N VAL A 934 -5.84 -25.32 5.11
CA VAL A 934 -4.72 -24.42 5.37
C VAL A 934 -3.43 -24.93 4.73
N ASP A 935 -3.06 -26.19 4.93
CA ASP A 935 -1.86 -26.81 4.35
C ASP A 935 -1.89 -26.74 2.81
N VAL A 936 -3.03 -27.02 2.19
CA VAL A 936 -3.21 -26.92 0.72
C VAL A 936 -2.97 -25.49 0.22
N ASN A 937 -3.45 -24.48 0.95
CA ASN A 937 -3.23 -23.09 0.57
C ASN A 937 -1.78 -22.66 0.80
N ARG A 938 -1.14 -23.09 1.90
CA ARG A 938 0.27 -22.82 2.19
C ARG A 938 1.20 -23.45 1.15
N HIS A 939 0.90 -24.67 0.71
CA HIS A 939 1.64 -25.35 -0.35
C HIS A 939 1.61 -24.55 -1.67
N LYS A 940 0.44 -24.01 -2.07
CA LYS A 940 0.34 -23.11 -3.23
C LYS A 940 1.29 -21.93 -3.11
N GLU A 941 1.28 -21.27 -1.95
CA GLU A 941 2.08 -20.07 -1.71
C GLU A 941 3.58 -20.34 -1.80
N VAL A 942 4.05 -21.38 -1.13
CA VAL A 942 5.48 -21.77 -1.09
C VAL A 942 5.98 -22.21 -2.46
N ILE A 943 5.18 -22.98 -3.21
CA ILE A 943 5.53 -23.40 -4.56
C ILE A 943 5.68 -22.19 -5.50
N VAL A 944 4.72 -21.25 -5.47
CA VAL A 944 4.79 -20.03 -6.29
C VAL A 944 5.99 -19.17 -5.89
N LYS A 945 6.31 -19.09 -4.60
CA LYS A 945 7.52 -18.42 -4.10
C LYS A 945 8.78 -19.03 -4.68
N ALA A 946 9.01 -20.34 -4.47
CA ALA A 946 10.19 -21.06 -4.91
C ALA A 946 10.39 -20.96 -6.43
N ILE A 947 9.34 -21.17 -7.24
CA ILE A 947 9.43 -21.08 -8.70
C ILE A 947 9.79 -19.66 -9.14
N SER A 948 9.13 -18.65 -8.58
CA SER A 948 9.40 -17.25 -8.94
C SER A 948 10.82 -16.83 -8.58
N ALA A 949 11.37 -17.36 -7.47
CA ALA A 949 12.74 -17.10 -7.03
C ALA A 949 13.76 -17.79 -7.95
N VAL A 950 13.61 -19.09 -8.22
CA VAL A 950 14.47 -19.85 -9.15
C VAL A 950 14.54 -19.18 -10.52
N LEU A 951 13.39 -18.88 -11.11
CA LEU A 951 13.32 -18.23 -12.43
C LEU A 951 14.01 -16.86 -12.43
N LEU A 952 13.79 -16.07 -11.38
CA LEU A 952 14.36 -14.73 -11.30
C LEU A 952 15.89 -14.76 -11.12
N LEU A 953 16.40 -15.68 -10.29
CA LEU A 953 17.82 -15.92 -10.05
C LEU A 953 18.52 -16.37 -11.33
N LEU A 954 18.01 -17.41 -12.01
CA LEU A 954 18.55 -17.87 -13.29
C LEU A 954 18.57 -16.75 -14.35
N LEU A 955 17.46 -16.02 -14.52
CA LEU A 955 17.40 -14.86 -15.43
C LEU A 955 18.30 -13.70 -15.01
N LYS A 956 18.75 -13.61 -13.75
CA LYS A 956 19.71 -12.58 -13.31
C LYS A 956 21.14 -13.06 -13.56
N HIS A 957 21.43 -14.30 -13.21
CA HIS A 957 22.71 -14.94 -13.41
C HIS A 957 23.09 -14.97 -14.90
N PHE A 958 22.25 -15.54 -15.77
CA PHE A 958 22.53 -15.56 -17.22
C PHE A 958 22.64 -14.15 -17.79
N LYS A 959 21.84 -13.20 -17.32
CA LYS A 959 21.96 -11.82 -17.81
C LYS A 959 23.32 -11.17 -17.50
N LEU A 960 23.98 -11.57 -16.42
CA LEU A 960 25.28 -11.04 -16.00
C LEU A 960 26.43 -11.82 -16.62
N ASN A 961 26.32 -13.15 -16.69
CA ASN A 961 27.41 -14.02 -17.11
C ASN A 961 27.32 -14.43 -18.59
N HIS A 962 26.12 -14.55 -19.16
CA HIS A 962 25.94 -15.09 -20.51
C HIS A 962 24.67 -14.58 -21.22
N VAL A 963 24.82 -13.51 -22.03
CA VAL A 963 23.70 -12.83 -22.69
C VAL A 963 22.91 -13.75 -23.63
N TYR A 964 23.56 -14.68 -24.34
CA TYR A 964 22.85 -15.63 -25.21
C TYR A 964 22.00 -16.64 -24.44
N GLN A 965 22.52 -17.27 -23.38
CA GLN A 965 21.72 -18.14 -22.49
C GLN A 965 20.54 -17.38 -21.86
N PHE A 966 20.74 -16.11 -21.51
CA PHE A 966 19.63 -15.26 -21.05
C PHE A 966 18.56 -15.08 -22.12
N GLU A 967 18.96 -14.77 -23.36
CA GLU A 967 18.03 -14.59 -24.47
C GLU A 967 17.33 -15.91 -24.85
N TYR A 968 18.06 -17.02 -24.90
CA TYR A 968 17.54 -18.36 -25.15
C TYR A 968 16.49 -18.76 -24.09
N MET A 969 16.86 -18.68 -22.81
CA MET A 969 15.93 -18.98 -21.71
C MET A 969 14.71 -18.04 -21.73
N ALA A 970 14.91 -16.75 -22.01
CA ALA A 970 13.81 -15.80 -22.12
C ALA A 970 12.89 -16.10 -23.31
N GLN A 971 13.43 -16.51 -24.46
CA GLN A 971 12.66 -16.94 -25.62
C GLN A 971 11.86 -18.20 -25.31
N HIS A 972 12.46 -19.21 -24.70
CA HIS A 972 11.75 -20.43 -24.30
C HIS A 972 10.61 -20.16 -23.32
N LEU A 973 10.82 -19.29 -22.31
CA LEU A 973 9.74 -18.88 -21.42
C LEU A 973 8.59 -18.20 -22.20
N VAL A 974 8.91 -17.39 -23.20
CA VAL A 974 7.90 -16.71 -24.04
C VAL A 974 7.16 -17.70 -24.95
N PHE A 975 7.88 -18.55 -25.69
CA PHE A 975 7.31 -19.58 -26.57
C PHE A 975 6.44 -20.58 -25.82
N ALA A 976 6.80 -20.84 -24.57
CA ALA A 976 6.01 -21.66 -23.70
C ALA A 976 4.71 -20.98 -23.23
N ASN A 977 4.41 -19.72 -23.58
CA ASN A 977 3.26 -18.95 -23.06
C ASN A 977 3.38 -18.52 -21.59
N CYS A 978 4.60 -18.35 -21.04
CA CYS A 978 4.79 -17.88 -19.67
C CYS A 978 4.15 -16.48 -19.43
N ILE A 979 4.17 -15.59 -20.44
CA ILE A 979 3.57 -14.25 -20.34
C ILE A 979 2.06 -14.33 -20.05
N PRO A 980 1.23 -15.02 -20.88
CA PRO A 980 -0.18 -15.28 -20.58
C PRO A 980 -0.43 -15.86 -19.19
N LEU A 981 0.40 -16.78 -18.72
CA LEU A 981 0.20 -17.45 -17.43
C LEU A 981 0.40 -16.53 -16.25
N ILE A 982 1.48 -15.75 -16.26
CA ILE A 982 1.73 -14.77 -15.20
C ILE A 982 0.61 -13.71 -15.22
N LEU A 983 0.14 -13.30 -16.39
CA LEU A 983 -1.00 -12.39 -16.49
C LEU A 983 -2.30 -13.02 -15.98
N LYS A 984 -2.56 -14.31 -16.26
CA LYS A 984 -3.71 -15.06 -15.73
C LYS A 984 -3.66 -15.11 -14.20
N PHE A 985 -2.48 -15.29 -13.61
CA PHE A 985 -2.27 -15.21 -12.17
C PHE A 985 -2.64 -13.82 -11.62
N PHE A 986 -2.12 -12.73 -12.21
CA PHE A 986 -2.48 -11.35 -11.77
C PHE A 986 -3.92 -10.94 -12.08
N ASN A 987 -4.58 -11.59 -13.05
CA ASN A 987 -5.97 -11.30 -13.40
C ASN A 987 -6.94 -11.74 -12.31
N GLN A 988 -6.55 -12.74 -11.50
CA GLN A 988 -7.30 -13.19 -10.32
C GLN A 988 -7.38 -12.09 -9.26
N ASN A 989 -8.07 -12.36 -8.14
CA ASN A 989 -8.15 -11.43 -7.03
C ASN A 989 -6.80 -11.33 -6.29
N ILE A 990 -5.87 -10.57 -6.86
CA ILE A 990 -4.52 -10.33 -6.34
C ILE A 990 -4.55 -9.72 -4.94
N MET A 991 -5.56 -8.90 -4.64
CA MET A 991 -5.77 -8.37 -3.30
C MET A 991 -6.05 -9.52 -2.34
N SER A 992 -6.98 -10.42 -2.66
CA SER A 992 -7.28 -11.60 -1.83
C SER A 992 -6.11 -12.56 -1.66
N TYR A 993 -5.24 -12.71 -2.67
CA TYR A 993 -4.03 -13.53 -2.54
C TYR A 993 -3.01 -12.89 -1.59
N ILE A 994 -2.78 -11.58 -1.71
CA ILE A 994 -1.84 -10.86 -0.87
C ILE A 994 -2.40 -10.68 0.56
N THR A 995 -3.71 -10.54 0.73
CA THR A 995 -4.38 -10.43 2.03
C THR A 995 -4.90 -11.78 2.53
N ALA A 996 -4.45 -12.89 1.97
CA ALA A 996 -4.88 -14.20 2.39
C ALA A 996 -4.52 -14.41 3.88
N LYS A 997 -5.52 -14.78 4.68
CA LYS A 997 -5.41 -14.99 6.15
C LYS A 997 -4.72 -16.31 6.51
N ASN A 998 -3.70 -16.70 5.76
CA ASN A 998 -3.00 -17.97 5.96
C ASN A 998 -1.79 -17.82 6.89
N SER A 999 -1.58 -16.64 7.48
CA SER A 999 -0.61 -16.45 8.55
C SER A 999 -1.17 -17.02 9.83
N ILE A 1000 -0.67 -18.18 10.25
CA ILE A 1000 -0.96 -18.70 11.58
C ILE A 1000 0.04 -18.04 12.52
N SER A 1001 -0.47 -17.27 13.48
CA SER A 1001 0.38 -16.76 14.55
C SER A 1001 0.75 -17.92 15.49
N VAL A 1002 2.02 -17.99 15.86
CA VAL A 1002 2.57 -18.82 16.96
C VAL A 1002 2.47 -20.33 16.74
N LEU A 1003 2.96 -20.84 15.61
CA LEU A 1003 3.42 -22.24 15.49
C LEU A 1003 4.62 -22.31 14.53
N ASP A 1004 5.67 -21.60 14.90
CA ASP A 1004 7.00 -21.81 14.32
C ASP A 1004 7.65 -23.03 14.99
N TYR A 1005 8.39 -23.79 14.20
CA TYR A 1005 9.15 -24.98 14.59
C TYR A 1005 9.77 -24.95 16.01
N PRO A 1006 10.39 -23.87 16.53
CA PRO A 1006 10.91 -23.92 17.90
C PRO A 1006 9.85 -24.26 18.97
N HIS A 1007 8.59 -23.87 18.81
CA HIS A 1007 7.56 -24.10 19.83
C HIS A 1007 6.96 -25.51 19.80
N CYS A 1008 6.78 -26.08 18.59
CA CYS A 1008 6.21 -27.43 18.36
C CYS A 1008 7.11 -28.57 18.83
N VAL A 1009 8.37 -28.24 19.09
CA VAL A 1009 9.51 -29.15 19.18
C VAL A 1009 10.03 -29.21 20.62
N VAL A 1010 9.91 -28.10 21.36
CA VAL A 1010 10.31 -27.95 22.76
C VAL A 1010 9.11 -28.01 23.72
N HIS A 1011 7.89 -27.70 23.25
CA HIS A 1011 6.69 -27.64 24.09
C HIS A 1011 5.51 -28.46 23.52
N GLU A 1012 4.55 -28.83 24.37
CA GLU A 1012 3.28 -29.38 23.90
C GLU A 1012 2.58 -28.35 23.00
N LEU A 1013 2.13 -28.81 21.83
CA LEU A 1013 1.39 -27.97 20.90
C LEU A 1013 0.16 -27.41 21.62
N PRO A 1014 -0.05 -26.07 21.65
CA PRO A 1014 -1.32 -25.53 22.09
C PRO A 1014 -2.44 -26.14 21.25
N GLU A 1015 -3.56 -26.51 21.88
CA GLU A 1015 -4.70 -27.07 21.16
C GLU A 1015 -5.16 -26.08 20.08
N LEU A 1016 -5.07 -26.50 18.82
CA LEU A 1016 -5.57 -25.73 17.68
C LEU A 1016 -7.10 -25.65 17.77
N THR A 1017 -7.62 -24.56 18.32
CA THR A 1017 -9.04 -24.23 18.32
C THR A 1017 -9.42 -23.49 17.03
N ALA A 1018 -10.71 -23.48 16.65
CA ALA A 1018 -11.19 -22.69 15.50
C ALA A 1018 -10.83 -21.20 15.64
N GLU A 1019 -10.80 -20.68 16.87
CA GLU A 1019 -10.42 -19.31 17.20
C GLU A 1019 -8.93 -19.04 16.96
N SER A 1020 -8.04 -20.01 17.21
CA SER A 1020 -6.59 -19.89 16.96
C SER A 1020 -6.22 -19.90 15.46
N LEU A 1021 -7.01 -20.59 14.63
CA LEU A 1021 -6.86 -20.63 13.17
C LEU A 1021 -7.44 -19.37 12.48
N GLU A 1022 -8.39 -18.70 13.13
CA GLU A 1022 -9.01 -17.45 12.65
C GLU A 1022 -8.31 -16.18 13.17
N ALA A 1023 -7.42 -16.30 14.15
CA ALA A 1023 -6.60 -15.22 14.69
C ALA A 1023 -5.50 -14.77 13.71
N GLY A 1024 -5.90 -14.06 12.66
CA GLY A 1024 -5.02 -13.33 11.75
C GLY A 1024 -5.55 -11.91 11.56
N ASP A 1025 -4.70 -10.91 11.81
CA ASP A 1025 -5.05 -9.50 11.68
C ASP A 1025 -5.56 -9.15 10.27
N ASN A 1026 -6.70 -8.46 10.20
CA ASN A 1026 -7.40 -8.15 8.93
C ASN A 1026 -6.69 -7.17 7.98
N ASN A 1027 -5.48 -6.67 8.30
CA ASN A 1027 -4.93 -5.48 7.62
C ASN A 1027 -3.44 -5.53 7.25
N GLN A 1028 -2.79 -6.70 7.21
CA GLN A 1028 -1.42 -6.80 6.72
C GLN A 1028 -1.29 -7.69 5.49
N PHE A 1029 -0.40 -7.30 4.57
CA PHE A 1029 -0.05 -8.14 3.42
C PHE A 1029 0.69 -9.38 3.93
N CYS A 1030 0.33 -10.57 3.44
CA CYS A 1030 1.20 -11.73 3.52
C CYS A 1030 2.45 -11.42 2.68
N TRP A 1031 3.55 -11.11 3.36
CA TRP A 1031 4.81 -10.68 2.73
C TRP A 1031 5.38 -11.72 1.77
N ARG A 1032 5.20 -13.01 2.07
CA ARG A 1032 5.54 -14.11 1.18
C ARG A 1032 4.81 -14.00 -0.17
N ASN A 1033 3.49 -13.81 -0.12
CA ASN A 1033 2.65 -13.69 -1.31
C ASN A 1033 2.97 -12.40 -2.10
N LEU A 1034 3.21 -11.30 -1.38
CA LEU A 1034 3.64 -10.03 -1.97
C LEU A 1034 5.00 -10.17 -2.68
N PHE A 1035 5.96 -10.86 -2.08
CA PHE A 1035 7.29 -11.09 -2.65
C PHE A 1035 7.22 -11.92 -3.93
N SER A 1036 6.47 -13.02 -3.92
CA SER A 1036 6.20 -13.84 -5.12
C SER A 1036 5.62 -13.00 -6.26
N CYS A 1037 4.66 -12.12 -5.97
CA CYS A 1037 4.08 -11.20 -6.94
C CYS A 1037 5.12 -10.22 -7.51
N ILE A 1038 6.00 -9.68 -6.67
CA ILE A 1038 7.09 -8.79 -7.11
C ILE A 1038 8.05 -9.56 -8.03
N ASN A 1039 8.41 -10.80 -7.71
CA ASN A 1039 9.30 -11.62 -8.54
C ASN A 1039 8.69 -11.94 -9.90
N LEU A 1040 7.41 -12.30 -9.95
CA LEU A 1040 6.69 -12.52 -11.21
C LEU A 1040 6.63 -11.25 -12.09
N LEU A 1041 6.40 -10.08 -11.49
CA LEU A 1041 6.46 -8.79 -12.22
C LEU A 1041 7.88 -8.48 -12.72
N ARG A 1042 8.92 -8.84 -11.96
CA ARG A 1042 10.32 -8.71 -12.37
C ARG A 1042 10.64 -9.63 -13.56
N ILE A 1043 10.16 -10.87 -13.54
CA ILE A 1043 10.29 -11.83 -14.64
C ILE A 1043 9.62 -11.26 -15.90
N LEU A 1044 8.35 -10.82 -15.82
CA LEU A 1044 7.66 -10.19 -16.96
C LEU A 1044 8.43 -9.00 -17.53
N ASN A 1045 8.97 -8.13 -16.66
CA ASN A 1045 9.78 -6.98 -17.08
C ASN A 1045 11.07 -7.41 -17.79
N LYS A 1046 11.66 -8.55 -17.40
CA LYS A 1046 12.87 -9.09 -18.04
C LYS A 1046 12.55 -9.73 -19.40
N LEU A 1047 11.47 -10.50 -19.49
CA LEU A 1047 11.06 -11.20 -20.72
C LEU A 1047 10.68 -10.23 -21.85
N THR A 1048 9.92 -9.18 -21.50
CA THR A 1048 9.34 -8.22 -22.46
C THR A 1048 10.31 -7.13 -22.89
N LYS A 1049 11.40 -6.95 -22.13
CA LYS A 1049 12.30 -5.81 -22.18
C LYS A 1049 12.75 -5.44 -23.60
N TRP A 1050 12.23 -4.33 -24.13
CA TRP A 1050 12.60 -3.68 -25.40
C TRP A 1050 12.41 -4.50 -26.69
N LYS A 1051 11.79 -5.68 -26.62
CA LYS A 1051 11.39 -6.43 -27.83
C LYS A 1051 9.97 -6.04 -28.22
N HIS A 1052 9.83 -5.47 -29.41
CA HIS A 1052 8.55 -4.97 -29.94
C HIS A 1052 7.47 -6.07 -29.91
N SER A 1053 7.76 -7.23 -30.49
CA SER A 1053 6.84 -8.38 -30.56
C SER A 1053 6.33 -8.83 -29.18
N ARG A 1054 7.22 -9.00 -28.20
CA ARG A 1054 6.86 -9.44 -26.84
C ARG A 1054 6.05 -8.39 -26.07
N THR A 1055 6.31 -7.10 -26.33
CA THR A 1055 5.51 -6.03 -25.75
C THR A 1055 4.13 -5.96 -26.40
N MET A 1056 4.04 -6.16 -27.71
CA MET A 1056 2.75 -6.27 -28.41
C MET A 1056 1.93 -7.45 -27.88
N MET A 1057 2.55 -8.59 -27.58
CA MET A 1057 1.86 -9.71 -26.91
C MET A 1057 1.22 -9.28 -25.59
N LEU A 1058 1.90 -8.49 -24.74
CA LEU A 1058 1.28 -7.97 -23.50
C LEU A 1058 0.03 -7.14 -23.77
N VAL A 1059 0.00 -6.38 -24.86
CA VAL A 1059 -1.14 -5.54 -25.25
C VAL A 1059 -2.28 -6.40 -25.80
N VAL A 1060 -1.96 -7.39 -26.64
CA VAL A 1060 -2.92 -8.39 -27.16
C VAL A 1060 -3.60 -9.14 -26.02
N PHE A 1061 -2.85 -9.56 -24.99
CA PHE A 1061 -3.40 -10.23 -23.80
C PHE A 1061 -4.09 -9.28 -22.80
N LYS A 1062 -4.39 -8.03 -23.19
CA LYS A 1062 -5.08 -7.04 -22.35
C LYS A 1062 -4.41 -6.85 -20.97
N SER A 1063 -3.08 -6.85 -20.92
CA SER A 1063 -2.36 -6.78 -19.65
C SER A 1063 -2.49 -5.43 -18.94
N ALA A 1064 -2.71 -4.33 -19.66
CA ALA A 1064 -2.79 -2.99 -19.07
C ALA A 1064 -3.92 -2.84 -18.01
N PRO A 1065 -5.17 -3.30 -18.25
CA PRO A 1065 -6.19 -3.39 -17.21
C PRO A 1065 -5.81 -4.26 -16.01
N ILE A 1066 -5.18 -5.42 -16.25
CA ILE A 1066 -4.74 -6.36 -15.20
C ILE A 1066 -3.70 -5.70 -14.29
N LEU A 1067 -2.68 -5.10 -14.89
CA LEU A 1067 -1.62 -4.36 -14.21
C LEU A 1067 -2.16 -3.13 -13.48
N LYS A 1068 -3.15 -2.42 -14.03
CA LYS A 1068 -3.81 -1.30 -13.34
C LYS A 1068 -4.55 -1.75 -12.08
N ARG A 1069 -5.14 -2.95 -12.05
CA ARG A 1069 -5.70 -3.53 -10.81
C ARG A 1069 -4.61 -3.86 -9.80
N ALA A 1070 -3.46 -4.38 -10.25
CA ALA A 1070 -2.30 -4.63 -9.37
C ALA A 1070 -1.73 -3.34 -8.74
N LEU A 1071 -1.88 -2.16 -9.38
CA LEU A 1071 -1.50 -0.87 -8.76
C LEU A 1071 -2.30 -0.51 -7.50
N LYS A 1072 -3.45 -1.14 -7.26
CA LYS A 1072 -4.24 -0.94 -6.02
C LYS A 1072 -3.48 -1.42 -4.77
N VAL A 1073 -2.53 -2.34 -4.93
CA VAL A 1073 -1.63 -2.75 -3.85
C VAL A 1073 -0.68 -1.58 -3.57
N LYS A 1074 -0.84 -0.95 -2.40
CA LYS A 1074 -0.07 0.25 -1.99
C LYS A 1074 1.34 -0.10 -1.48
N GLN A 1075 2.08 -0.94 -2.22
CA GLN A 1075 3.47 -1.27 -1.91
C GLN A 1075 4.40 -0.76 -3.02
N ALA A 1076 5.46 -0.03 -2.63
CA ALA A 1076 6.27 0.77 -3.54
C ALA A 1076 6.98 -0.05 -4.63
N MET A 1077 7.53 -1.22 -4.27
CA MET A 1077 8.27 -2.09 -5.18
C MET A 1077 7.35 -2.74 -6.23
N MET A 1078 6.19 -3.23 -5.80
CA MET A 1078 5.16 -3.79 -6.66
C MET A 1078 4.67 -2.71 -7.64
N GLN A 1079 4.31 -1.53 -7.14
CA GLN A 1079 3.92 -0.40 -7.99
C GLN A 1079 5.00 -0.03 -9.00
N LEU A 1080 6.28 0.00 -8.61
CA LEU A 1080 7.38 0.31 -9.52
C LEU A 1080 7.46 -0.67 -10.70
N TYR A 1081 7.43 -1.98 -10.45
CA TYR A 1081 7.53 -2.97 -11.53
C TYR A 1081 6.27 -3.03 -12.40
N VAL A 1082 5.11 -2.77 -11.82
CA VAL A 1082 3.86 -2.58 -12.58
C VAL A 1082 3.96 -1.35 -13.50
N LEU A 1083 4.43 -0.22 -12.98
CA LEU A 1083 4.62 1.01 -13.76
C LEU A 1083 5.68 0.84 -14.85
N LYS A 1084 6.76 0.07 -14.62
CA LYS A 1084 7.74 -0.28 -15.65
C LYS A 1084 7.13 -1.07 -16.81
N LEU A 1085 6.27 -2.06 -16.52
CA LEU A 1085 5.57 -2.82 -17.55
C LEU A 1085 4.57 -1.95 -18.32
N LEU A 1086 3.80 -1.12 -17.61
CA LEU A 1086 2.86 -0.19 -18.23
C LEU A 1086 3.57 0.80 -19.13
N LYS A 1087 4.71 1.35 -18.69
CA LYS A 1087 5.56 2.26 -19.49
C LYS A 1087 5.90 1.66 -20.86
N VAL A 1088 6.39 0.42 -20.90
CA VAL A 1088 6.82 -0.21 -22.15
C VAL A 1088 5.62 -0.44 -23.11
N GLN A 1089 4.41 -0.61 -22.57
CA GLN A 1089 3.18 -0.76 -23.36
C GLN A 1089 2.60 0.57 -23.87
N THR A 1090 2.94 1.71 -23.27
CA THR A 1090 2.33 3.02 -23.60
C THR A 1090 2.45 3.42 -25.07
N LYS A 1091 3.49 2.95 -25.78
CA LYS A 1091 3.67 3.17 -27.22
C LYS A 1091 2.62 2.45 -28.10
N TYR A 1092 1.97 1.42 -27.58
CA TYR A 1092 0.98 0.60 -28.29
C TYR A 1092 -0.44 0.78 -27.78
N LEU A 1093 -0.58 1.28 -26.54
CA LEU A 1093 -1.86 1.68 -25.97
C LEU A 1093 -2.19 3.05 -26.55
N GLY A 1094 -3.05 3.09 -27.57
CA GLY A 1094 -3.35 4.28 -28.39
C GLY A 1094 -3.70 5.55 -27.60
N ARG A 1095 -3.76 6.70 -28.31
CA ARG A 1095 -3.87 8.05 -27.72
C ARG A 1095 -5.02 8.21 -26.71
N GLN A 1096 -6.19 7.65 -27.00
CA GLN A 1096 -7.36 7.69 -26.10
C GLN A 1096 -7.10 6.99 -24.75
N TRP A 1097 -6.37 5.87 -24.76
CA TRP A 1097 -6.00 5.16 -23.53
C TRP A 1097 -5.05 6.00 -22.68
N ARG A 1098 -4.06 6.66 -23.30
CA ARG A 1098 -3.14 7.55 -22.57
C ARG A 1098 -3.86 8.75 -21.93
N LYS A 1099 -4.77 9.40 -22.68
CA LYS A 1099 -5.58 10.53 -22.19
C LYS A 1099 -6.44 10.14 -20.99
N SER A 1100 -7.14 9.01 -21.07
CA SER A 1100 -7.99 8.50 -19.97
C SER A 1100 -7.21 7.93 -18.77
N ASN A 1101 -5.90 7.71 -18.90
CA ASN A 1101 -5.05 7.15 -17.85
C ASN A 1101 -3.89 8.07 -17.46
N MET A 1102 -4.08 9.40 -17.56
CA MET A 1102 -3.03 10.39 -17.29
C MET A 1102 -2.41 10.26 -15.89
N LYS A 1103 -3.21 9.88 -14.89
CA LYS A 1103 -2.71 9.54 -13.55
C LYS A 1103 -1.56 8.53 -13.55
N THR A 1104 -1.74 7.46 -14.32
CA THR A 1104 -0.78 6.36 -14.44
C THR A 1104 0.45 6.83 -15.20
N MET A 1105 0.26 7.66 -16.23
CA MET A 1105 1.34 8.30 -16.98
C MET A 1105 2.19 9.19 -16.06
N SER A 1106 1.57 10.04 -15.24
CA SER A 1106 2.28 10.88 -14.26
C SER A 1106 3.04 10.04 -13.21
N ALA A 1107 2.48 8.91 -12.77
CA ALA A 1107 3.18 8.01 -11.87
C ALA A 1107 4.40 7.33 -12.52
N ILE A 1108 4.31 6.98 -13.81
CA ILE A 1108 5.46 6.52 -14.61
C ILE A 1108 6.52 7.63 -14.64
N TYR A 1109 6.12 8.90 -14.81
CA TYR A 1109 7.06 10.03 -14.84
C TYR A 1109 7.90 10.18 -13.59
N GLN A 1110 7.25 10.03 -12.45
CA GLN A 1110 7.87 10.34 -11.17
C GLN A 1110 8.69 9.18 -10.63
N LYS A 1111 8.30 7.94 -10.94
CA LYS A 1111 8.85 6.73 -10.31
C LYS A 1111 9.72 5.88 -11.24
N VAL A 1112 9.63 6.06 -12.56
CA VAL A 1112 10.37 5.24 -13.54
C VAL A 1112 11.36 6.10 -14.32
N ARG A 1113 12.60 5.60 -14.51
CA ARG A 1113 13.65 6.28 -15.30
C ARG A 1113 13.24 6.48 -16.77
N HIS A 1114 13.46 7.67 -17.30
CA HIS A 1114 13.22 8.04 -18.71
C HIS A 1114 14.47 7.97 -19.57
N ARG A 1115 14.26 7.73 -20.86
CA ARG A 1115 15.24 7.68 -21.93
C ARG A 1115 14.84 8.67 -23.01
N LEU A 1116 15.81 9.13 -23.78
CA LEU A 1116 15.61 10.08 -24.87
C LEU A 1116 14.67 9.55 -25.97
N ASN A 1117 14.57 8.24 -26.13
CA ASN A 1117 13.73 7.58 -27.14
C ASN A 1117 12.37 7.12 -26.56
N ASP A 1118 11.99 7.60 -25.38
CA ASP A 1118 10.64 7.37 -24.86
C ASP A 1118 9.68 8.33 -25.59
N ASP A 1119 9.26 7.95 -26.80
CA ASP A 1119 8.40 8.75 -27.68
C ASP A 1119 6.92 8.47 -27.36
N TRP A 1120 6.30 9.38 -26.61
CA TRP A 1120 4.87 9.30 -26.24
C TRP A 1120 4.10 10.58 -26.57
N ALA A 1121 4.79 11.71 -26.76
CA ALA A 1121 4.23 12.98 -27.24
C ALA A 1121 4.01 12.94 -28.76
N TYR A 1122 4.95 12.35 -29.49
CA TYR A 1122 4.71 11.89 -30.85
C TYR A 1122 3.84 10.62 -30.79
N GLY A 1123 2.54 10.78 -31.09
CA GLY A 1123 1.84 9.67 -31.71
C GLY A 1123 2.52 9.37 -33.06
N ASN A 1124 2.37 8.15 -33.57
CA ASN A 1124 2.73 7.85 -34.96
C ASN A 1124 1.75 8.54 -35.95
N ASP A 1125 1.36 9.79 -35.68
CA ASP A 1125 0.60 10.63 -36.61
C ASP A 1125 1.61 11.28 -37.54
N LEU A 1126 1.56 10.92 -38.83
CA LEU A 1126 2.39 11.52 -39.88
C LEU A 1126 2.09 13.01 -40.06
N ASP A 1127 0.94 13.49 -39.57
CA ASP A 1127 0.44 14.86 -39.77
C ASP A 1127 0.78 15.83 -38.63
N ALA A 1128 1.47 15.38 -37.58
CA ALA A 1128 1.68 16.18 -36.39
C ALA A 1128 2.91 17.09 -36.54
N ARG A 1129 2.73 18.42 -36.42
CA ARG A 1129 3.80 19.39 -36.64
C ARG A 1129 4.66 19.56 -35.37
N PRO A 1130 5.97 19.85 -35.49
CA PRO A 1130 6.89 19.86 -34.36
C PRO A 1130 6.51 20.81 -33.20
N TRP A 1131 5.78 21.88 -33.48
CA TRP A 1131 5.35 22.88 -32.49
C TRP A 1131 4.01 22.54 -31.82
N ASP A 1132 3.24 21.57 -32.33
CA ASP A 1132 1.92 21.21 -31.79
C ASP A 1132 2.01 20.64 -30.36
N PHE A 1133 3.21 20.25 -29.90
CA PHE A 1133 3.46 19.61 -28.60
C PHE A 1133 4.55 20.30 -27.77
N GLN A 1134 4.89 21.54 -28.12
CA GLN A 1134 5.98 22.27 -27.46
C GLN A 1134 5.74 22.43 -25.95
N ALA A 1135 4.49 22.59 -25.52
CA ALA A 1135 4.12 22.71 -24.10
C ALA A 1135 4.34 21.39 -23.33
N GLU A 1136 3.91 20.26 -23.89
CA GLU A 1136 4.10 18.93 -23.33
C GLU A 1136 5.57 18.51 -23.32
N GLU A 1137 6.33 18.87 -24.36
CA GLU A 1137 7.78 18.65 -24.43
C GLU A 1137 8.52 19.49 -23.37
N CYS A 1138 8.14 20.77 -23.18
CA CYS A 1138 8.69 21.61 -22.12
C CYS A 1138 8.39 21.06 -20.72
N ALA A 1139 7.17 20.58 -20.47
CA ALA A 1139 6.79 19.96 -19.21
C ALA A 1139 7.55 18.64 -18.97
N LEU A 1140 7.76 17.85 -20.03
CA LEU A 1140 8.58 16.63 -19.98
C LEU A 1140 10.04 16.96 -19.65
N ARG A 1141 10.61 17.96 -20.33
CA ARG A 1141 11.98 18.41 -20.13
C ARG A 1141 12.20 18.88 -18.70
N ALA A 1142 11.29 19.67 -18.14
CA ALA A 1142 11.31 20.07 -16.74
C ALA A 1142 11.23 18.88 -15.76
N ASN A 1143 10.44 17.85 -16.07
CA ASN A 1143 10.35 16.64 -15.24
C ASN A 1143 11.61 15.76 -15.35
N ILE A 1144 12.21 15.66 -16.53
CA ILE A 1144 13.48 14.96 -16.76
C ILE A 1144 14.62 15.69 -16.07
N GLU A 1145 14.67 17.02 -16.17
CA GLU A 1145 15.65 17.87 -15.47
C GLU A 1145 15.52 17.72 -13.95
N ARG A 1146 14.29 17.76 -13.40
CA ARG A 1146 14.05 17.48 -11.96
C ARG A 1146 14.42 16.05 -11.55
N PHE A 1147 14.26 15.07 -12.43
CA PHE A 1147 14.69 13.69 -12.17
C PHE A 1147 16.21 13.57 -12.18
N ASN A 1148 16.89 14.20 -13.14
CA ASN A 1148 18.34 14.16 -13.31
C ASN A 1148 19.07 14.99 -12.26
N ALA A 1149 18.57 16.18 -11.92
CA ALA A 1149 19.14 17.06 -10.89
C ALA A 1149 19.16 16.38 -9.52
N ARG A 1150 18.09 15.64 -9.17
CA ARG A 1150 18.03 14.83 -7.94
C ARG A 1150 19.04 13.69 -7.88
N ARG A 1151 19.67 13.32 -8.99
CA ARG A 1151 20.38 12.03 -9.13
C ARG A 1151 21.83 12.16 -9.60
N TYR A 1152 22.17 13.22 -10.33
CA TYR A 1152 23.47 13.36 -10.99
C TYR A 1152 24.14 14.71 -10.76
N ASP A 1153 23.48 15.68 -10.12
CA ASP A 1153 24.09 16.99 -9.89
C ASP A 1153 25.07 16.94 -8.70
N ARG A 1154 26.36 17.19 -8.99
CA ARG A 1154 27.43 17.25 -7.97
C ARG A 1154 27.47 18.59 -7.24
N ALA A 1155 26.85 19.64 -7.77
CA ALA A 1155 26.91 20.98 -7.18
C ALA A 1155 26.04 21.11 -5.91
N HIS A 1156 25.11 20.17 -5.69
CA HIS A 1156 24.22 20.10 -4.52
C HIS A 1156 24.43 18.81 -3.73
N SER A 1157 25.69 18.49 -3.40
CA SER A 1157 26.02 17.42 -2.45
C SER A 1157 25.53 17.83 -1.06
N ASN A 1158 24.27 17.53 -0.76
CA ASN A 1158 23.73 17.57 0.59
C ASN A 1158 24.57 16.62 1.48
N PRO A 1159 25.13 17.07 2.63
CA PRO A 1159 26.06 16.29 3.45
C PRO A 1159 25.55 14.90 3.83
N ASP A 1160 24.23 14.75 3.99
CA ASP A 1160 23.54 13.48 4.30
C ASP A 1160 23.66 12.41 3.20
N PHE A 1161 24.18 12.77 2.02
CA PHE A 1161 24.35 11.88 0.87
C PHE A 1161 25.81 11.74 0.42
N LEU A 1162 26.77 12.20 1.24
CA LEU A 1162 28.19 11.86 1.05
C LEU A 1162 28.41 10.39 1.44
N PRO A 1163 29.34 9.68 0.77
CA PRO A 1163 29.71 8.33 1.20
C PRO A 1163 30.29 8.38 2.61
N VAL A 1164 29.72 7.60 3.52
CA VAL A 1164 30.22 7.44 4.89
C VAL A 1164 31.52 6.64 4.85
N ASP A 1165 32.55 7.13 5.54
CA ASP A 1165 33.81 6.40 5.73
C ASP A 1165 33.55 5.20 6.65
N ASN A 1166 33.61 4.00 6.09
CA ASN A 1166 33.36 2.74 6.81
C ASN A 1166 34.66 2.11 7.34
N CYS A 1167 35.78 2.84 7.35
CA CYS A 1167 37.03 2.35 7.90
C CYS A 1167 37.03 2.49 9.43
N LEU A 1168 36.92 1.36 10.14
CA LEU A 1168 36.92 1.33 11.61
C LEU A 1168 38.17 2.00 12.22
N GLN A 1169 39.33 1.89 11.55
CA GLN A 1169 40.57 2.54 11.98
C GLN A 1169 40.58 4.06 11.78
N SER A 1170 39.81 4.58 10.82
CA SER A 1170 39.61 6.02 10.61
C SER A 1170 38.71 6.60 11.72
N VAL A 1171 37.66 5.87 12.11
CA VAL A 1171 36.73 6.25 13.19
C VAL A 1171 37.38 6.13 14.57
N LEU A 1172 38.15 5.07 14.83
CA LEU A 1172 38.86 4.86 16.11
C LEU A 1172 40.08 5.79 16.29
N GLY A 1173 40.58 6.39 15.21
CA GLY A 1173 41.68 7.36 15.23
C GLY A 1173 41.24 8.81 15.48
N GLN A 1174 39.94 9.10 15.39
CA GLN A 1174 39.44 10.44 15.66
C GLN A 1174 39.25 10.66 17.15
N ARG A 1175 39.99 11.64 17.71
CA ARG A 1175 39.69 12.14 19.06
C ARG A 1175 38.36 12.85 19.02
N VAL A 1176 37.37 12.25 19.66
CA VAL A 1176 36.07 12.86 19.93
C VAL A 1176 36.14 13.43 21.35
N ASP A 1177 36.01 14.74 21.47
CA ASP A 1177 35.88 15.39 22.77
C ASP A 1177 34.49 15.10 23.32
N LEU A 1178 34.43 14.27 24.36
CA LEU A 1178 33.18 13.85 24.97
C LEU A 1178 32.63 14.98 25.86
N PRO A 1179 31.33 15.31 25.76
CA PRO A 1179 30.73 16.36 26.56
C PRO A 1179 30.74 16.03 28.05
N GLU A 1180 30.82 17.06 28.91
CA GLU A 1180 30.86 16.90 30.39
C GLU A 1180 29.67 16.08 30.92
N ASP A 1181 28.51 16.18 30.27
CA ASP A 1181 27.33 15.37 30.60
C ASP A 1181 27.56 13.87 30.39
N PHE A 1182 28.37 13.47 29.40
CA PHE A 1182 28.70 12.07 29.19
C PHE A 1182 29.61 11.56 30.32
N GLN A 1183 30.61 12.35 30.73
CA GLN A 1183 31.46 11.99 31.88
C GLN A 1183 30.63 11.87 33.15
N MET A 1184 29.76 12.85 33.43
CA MET A 1184 28.91 12.83 34.62
C MET A 1184 27.92 11.65 34.62
N ASN A 1185 27.30 11.33 33.48
CA ASN A 1185 26.39 10.19 33.36
C ASN A 1185 27.12 8.85 33.41
N TYR A 1186 28.35 8.79 32.89
CA TYR A 1186 29.18 7.60 32.94
C TYR A 1186 29.68 7.33 34.36
N ASP A 1187 30.05 8.37 35.10
CA ASP A 1187 30.42 8.27 36.51
C ASP A 1187 29.23 7.83 37.37
N LEU A 1188 28.04 8.40 37.14
CA LEU A 1188 26.79 7.97 37.77
C LEU A 1188 26.41 6.52 37.43
N TRP A 1189 26.69 6.08 36.20
CA TRP A 1189 26.46 4.70 35.77
C TRP A 1189 27.46 3.75 36.45
N LEU A 1190 28.75 4.10 36.52
CA LEU A 1190 29.77 3.36 37.26
C LEU A 1190 29.40 3.23 38.74
N GLU A 1191 28.96 4.32 39.36
CA GLU A 1191 28.54 4.33 40.76
C GLU A 1191 27.33 3.42 40.99
N ARG A 1192 26.36 3.41 40.08
CA ARG A 1192 25.14 2.59 40.18
C ARG A 1192 25.31 1.12 39.83
N GLU A 1193 26.00 0.84 38.74
CA GLU A 1193 26.01 -0.50 38.15
C GLU A 1193 27.26 -1.30 38.53
N VAL A 1194 28.37 -0.62 38.84
CA VAL A 1194 29.65 -1.27 39.14
C VAL A 1194 29.98 -1.17 40.62
N PHE A 1195 29.83 0.00 41.25
CA PHE A 1195 30.25 0.20 42.64
C PHE A 1195 29.17 -0.09 43.69
N SER A 1196 27.90 0.21 43.42
CA SER A 1196 26.80 0.02 44.39
C SER A 1196 26.00 -1.28 44.22
N LYS A 1197 26.27 -2.07 43.19
CA LYS A 1197 25.82 -3.47 43.13
C LYS A 1197 26.85 -4.37 43.81
N PRO A 1198 26.50 -5.10 44.89
CA PRO A 1198 27.39 -6.09 45.45
C PRO A 1198 27.54 -7.24 44.45
N ILE A 1199 28.73 -7.36 43.86
CA ILE A 1199 29.07 -8.47 42.98
C ILE A 1199 29.20 -9.71 43.86
N SER A 1200 28.34 -10.71 43.63
CA SER A 1200 28.46 -12.03 44.25
C SER A 1200 29.60 -12.79 43.56
N TRP A 1201 30.82 -12.59 44.05
CA TRP A 1201 32.03 -13.21 43.49
C TRP A 1201 31.99 -14.75 43.51
N GLU A 1202 31.15 -15.34 44.36
CA GLU A 1202 30.95 -16.80 44.44
C GLU A 1202 30.16 -17.36 43.26
N GLU A 1203 29.24 -16.58 42.66
CA GLU A 1203 28.51 -17.00 41.44
C GLU A 1203 29.33 -16.81 40.16
N LEU A 1204 30.32 -15.93 40.17
CA LEU A 1204 31.17 -15.67 39.01
C LEU A 1204 32.32 -16.68 38.86
N LEU A 1205 32.56 -17.50 39.89
CA LEU A 1205 33.65 -18.47 39.97
C LEU A 1205 33.18 -19.94 40.03
N GLN A 1206 31.88 -20.21 39.90
CA GLN A 1206 31.34 -21.54 39.56
C GLN A 1206 31.16 -21.65 38.05
#